data_AF-A0A0M4M1W1-F1
#
_entry.id   AF-A0A0M4M1W1-F1
#
_cell.length_a   1.000
_cell.length_b   1.000
_cell.length_c   1.000
_cell.angle_alpha   90.00
_cell.angle_beta   90.00
_cell.angle_gamma   90.00
#
_symmetry.space_group_name_H-M   'P 1'
#
loop_
_entity.id
_entity.type
_entity.pdbx_description
1 polymer ?
#
loop_
_entity_poly.entity_id
_entity_poly.type
_entity_poly.pdbx_seq_one_letter_code
_entity_poly.pdbx_strand_id
1 'polypeptide(L)'
;MKRKWSKKESVTDEDIPLSFVQERHLEPLVGMERVTQMWRLKERMKTVSVALVLCLNVGVDPPDVIKTQPCAKLECWTDPTAMSSSKALEKIGQNLQAQYERWQPRARYKQSLDPTSDDIKKLCTSLRRSAKEERVLFHYNGHGVPKPTSNGEIWVFNRTYTQYIPLSIYDLQTWMGAPSIYVYDCSNAGTIIESFKQFANQHEQENEQSVSQTGRNPQPLVSFKNCIQLAACSANQGLPMNPDLPADLFTSCLTTPIKVALRWFILQPSSKLMPKVGLELLDKIPGQITDRRTLLGELNWIFTAITDTIAWNTLPRDLFQRLFRQDLVVASLFRNFILAERIMKSYDCTPISDPPLPSTCQHPMWNAWDLTLDLTLGQLPHLVKTEEPFQHLPFFEEQLTAFQVWLELGSEERDPPEQLPIVLQVLLSQVHRVRALELLGKFLDLGPWAVNLALSVGIFPYVLKLLQSSAAELRPLLVYIWAKILAVDNACQSDLVRDNGHLYFLTILQDTSLSSECRTHAAFVLKCIVNNFRDGQEAARQGSLVSVCLEQLNDPSPQLRQWVAISLGKLWDHYEKARWTGVRDIAHEKLYNLLKDPCPEVRAAAVYAFGTFINSVTERSEHANNVDHSVVITLVNMITNDMCPMVRKELINALQWMVLAFEPAFINVALKEPSISSNRDSIMTSDLKRMESRDSLERMKRVASSSAINNMSHQGLTQNYCGSPSILPSLGGYNSIYMKIWIALCSLEIDPHPDVARMACTVTGHIRAIVKEHREYADNLLSSMNNSSLSLPPSPNKGNYFSGESPPTLHPTGDLPKYTRSILANRNKKMHKNTMNENNQDKIQFCRKPLVRTKFVEWSSKRFALTNKKEKCVGDIESSIFHERNWRQTRNTNIRLEADEEHRRASVYRIDSQMFQIRTAVPPSLLQLHPFDQQIAVSGNDSFAIFDWGTGAKIMSGQNKSSRMINTKVTALEWINSHDISMLMVASDDGGIKLWRPNVGSSREPTLITAWQAFNEPKSKFSGIVMTWEQWTQTLITAGDSRLVRFWDAERELIAFDLHTGTDSPVTCIDSTFSSVCQENFKNYRQMDDDDGYLVDKQNYHSTKLGLCAVGCGDGSVRLFDRRCSPSEARVRVWMEHMGSVLTIQLRDNLIVSGSTGGDVKIYDVRKNDSVHSTQAIQNFGMSCMSVHRIASTYACGSMNQFINIYSLKGNLINTIRIYEGFMGHRIGPVTCLNYHPYKIALAAGTSDCCINVYTLEGKR
;
A
#
# COMPACT_ATOMS: atom_id res chain seq x y z
N MET A 1 -5.27 -5.79 30.40
CA MET A 1 -5.78 -4.49 29.90
C MET A 1 -6.02 -3.55 31.08
N LYS A 2 -5.19 -2.52 31.28
CA LYS A 2 -5.45 -1.41 32.21
C LYS A 2 -5.22 -0.10 31.45
N ARG A 3 -6.23 0.39 30.70
CA ARG A 3 -6.21 1.77 30.19
C ARG A 3 -6.44 2.70 31.40
N LYS A 4 -5.55 3.65 31.64
CA LYS A 4 -5.70 4.71 32.67
C LYS A 4 -6.82 5.64 32.22
N TRP A 5 -7.87 5.77 33.02
CA TRP A 5 -9.02 6.62 32.73
C TRP A 5 -8.74 8.03 33.26
N SER A 6 -8.65 9.04 32.39
CA SER A 6 -8.68 10.44 32.84
C SER A 6 -10.14 10.81 33.16
N LYS A 7 -10.32 11.58 34.24
CA LYS A 7 -11.62 12.10 34.67
C LYS A 7 -12.09 13.20 33.71
N LYS A 8 -12.79 12.85 32.63
CA LYS A 8 -13.69 13.79 31.93
C LYS A 8 -15.10 13.65 32.54
N GLU A 9 -15.78 14.77 32.80
CA GLU A 9 -17.07 14.81 33.53
C GLU A 9 -18.29 14.34 32.69
N SER A 10 -18.17 14.29 31.36
CA SER A 10 -19.18 13.73 30.45
C SER A 10 -18.51 12.95 29.32
N VAL A 11 -18.88 11.67 29.14
CA VAL A 11 -18.48 10.85 27.98
C VAL A 11 -19.41 11.21 26.82
N THR A 12 -18.84 11.51 25.65
CA THR A 12 -19.59 11.88 24.44
C THR A 12 -19.49 10.78 23.39
N ASP A 13 -20.32 10.85 22.33
CA ASP A 13 -20.24 9.92 21.18
C ASP A 13 -18.86 9.91 20.51
N GLU A 14 -18.06 10.97 20.67
CA GLU A 14 -16.67 11.05 20.17
C GLU A 14 -15.70 10.12 20.90
N ASP A 15 -15.99 9.80 22.17
CA ASP A 15 -15.14 8.95 22.99
C ASP A 15 -15.38 7.44 22.69
N ILE A 16 -16.41 7.11 21.89
CA ILE A 16 -16.73 5.73 21.50
C ILE A 16 -15.82 5.32 20.32
N PRO A 17 -15.09 4.19 20.43
CA PRO A 17 -14.21 3.75 19.35
C PRO A 17 -15.01 3.20 18.15
N LEU A 18 -14.54 3.48 16.94
CA LEU A 18 -15.07 2.93 15.69
C LEU A 18 -14.32 1.65 15.30
N SER A 19 -15.04 0.54 15.13
CA SER A 19 -14.46 -0.74 14.67
C SER A 19 -14.56 -0.89 13.16
N PHE A 20 -13.62 -1.61 12.53
CA PHE A 20 -13.60 -1.90 11.08
C PHE A 20 -13.56 -0.66 10.14
N VAL A 21 -12.93 0.44 10.55
CA VAL A 21 -12.77 1.68 9.75
C VAL A 21 -11.33 1.90 9.26
N GLN A 22 -10.42 0.95 9.51
CA GLN A 22 -9.03 1.01 9.02
C GLN A 22 -8.93 0.90 7.48
N GLU A 23 -7.83 1.37 6.88
CA GLU A 23 -7.62 1.37 5.42
C GLU A 23 -7.86 0.00 4.77
N ARG A 24 -7.47 -1.09 5.45
CA ARG A 24 -7.70 -2.48 5.02
C ARG A 24 -9.17 -2.88 4.84
N HIS A 25 -10.10 -2.13 5.43
CA HIS A 25 -11.55 -2.34 5.35
C HIS A 25 -12.23 -1.39 4.37
N LEU A 26 -11.65 -0.19 4.16
CA LEU A 26 -12.24 0.86 3.35
C LEU A 26 -11.82 0.77 1.89
N GLU A 27 -10.58 0.35 1.64
CA GLU A 27 -10.01 0.28 0.30
C GLU A 27 -9.79 -1.17 -0.14
N PRO A 28 -9.95 -1.47 -1.44
CA PRO A 28 -9.54 -2.77 -1.96
C PRO A 28 -8.02 -2.91 -1.89
N LEU A 29 -7.54 -4.13 -1.61
CA LEU A 29 -6.12 -4.48 -1.51
C LEU A 29 -5.46 -4.49 -2.90
N VAL A 30 -5.16 -3.31 -3.45
CA VAL A 30 -4.53 -3.12 -4.75
C VAL A 30 -3.30 -2.21 -4.61
N GLY A 31 -2.24 -2.53 -5.36
CA GLY A 31 -1.08 -1.67 -5.50
C GLY A 31 -1.38 -0.39 -6.27
N MET A 32 -0.46 0.57 -6.21
CA MET A 32 -0.52 1.75 -7.04
C MET A 32 -0.22 1.40 -8.52
N GLU A 33 -1.01 1.93 -9.45
CA GLU A 33 -0.65 1.91 -10.87
C GLU A 33 0.60 2.76 -11.10
N ARG A 34 1.70 2.10 -11.50
CA ARG A 34 2.97 2.77 -11.73
C ARG A 34 2.98 3.34 -13.14
N VAL A 35 2.89 4.67 -13.24
CA VAL A 35 3.18 5.36 -14.49
C VAL A 35 4.70 5.45 -14.62
N THR A 36 5.31 4.57 -15.41
CA THR A 36 6.73 4.66 -15.73
C THR A 36 6.96 5.87 -16.63
N GLN A 37 7.34 7.00 -16.04
CA GLN A 37 7.78 8.17 -16.81
C GLN A 37 9.26 8.04 -17.19
N MET A 38 9.57 8.37 -18.44
CA MET A 38 10.93 8.31 -19.00
C MET A 38 11.74 9.55 -18.61
N TRP A 39 12.04 9.71 -17.32
CA TRP A 39 12.93 10.78 -16.85
C TRP A 39 14.42 10.45 -17.07
N ARG A 40 14.76 9.17 -17.26
CA ARG A 40 16.12 8.72 -17.55
C ARG A 40 16.50 9.06 -18.99
N LEU A 41 17.56 9.85 -19.15
CA LEU A 41 18.21 10.07 -20.44
C LEU A 41 18.72 8.72 -20.99
N LYS A 42 18.25 8.34 -22.18
CA LYS A 42 18.65 7.07 -22.84
C LYS A 42 20.16 7.02 -23.11
N GLU A 43 20.75 8.14 -23.52
CA GLU A 43 22.17 8.26 -23.84
C GLU A 43 22.75 9.58 -23.35
N ARG A 44 23.85 9.48 -22.60
CA ARG A 44 24.63 10.65 -22.14
C ARG A 44 25.69 10.98 -23.18
N MET A 45 25.48 12.07 -23.92
CA MET A 45 26.39 12.54 -24.96
C MET A 45 27.49 13.43 -24.36
N LYS A 46 28.65 13.50 -25.02
CA LYS A 46 29.71 14.44 -24.64
C LYS A 46 30.23 15.20 -25.86
N THR A 47 30.46 16.50 -25.67
CA THR A 47 31.26 17.29 -26.61
C THR A 47 32.74 17.05 -26.33
N VAL A 48 33.43 16.35 -27.24
CA VAL A 48 34.83 15.93 -27.08
C VAL A 48 35.83 16.80 -27.85
N SER A 49 35.37 17.51 -28.87
CA SER A 49 36.20 18.27 -29.80
C SER A 49 35.55 19.61 -30.13
N VAL A 50 36.36 20.66 -30.25
CA VAL A 50 35.92 22.03 -30.53
C VAL A 50 36.79 22.63 -31.64
N ALA A 51 36.16 23.06 -32.73
CA ALA A 51 36.75 23.86 -33.80
C ALA A 51 36.43 25.34 -33.56
N LEU A 52 37.47 26.18 -33.49
CA LEU A 52 37.36 27.63 -33.40
C LEU A 52 37.85 28.23 -34.71
N VAL A 53 36.91 28.65 -35.57
CA VAL A 53 37.16 29.27 -36.87
C VAL A 53 36.92 30.77 -36.75
N LEU A 54 37.99 31.55 -36.84
CA LEU A 54 37.96 33.01 -36.71
C LEU A 54 38.33 33.63 -38.06
N CYS A 55 37.39 34.37 -38.66
CA CYS A 55 37.58 35.10 -39.91
C CYS A 55 37.44 36.62 -39.64
N LEU A 56 38.54 37.26 -39.26
CA LEU A 56 38.56 38.62 -38.69
C LEU A 56 39.34 39.63 -39.53
N ASN A 57 40.39 39.21 -40.25
CA ASN A 57 41.25 40.08 -41.07
C ASN A 57 41.53 41.44 -40.41
N VAL A 58 42.14 41.39 -39.22
CA VAL A 58 42.25 42.54 -38.30
C VAL A 58 42.84 43.76 -38.99
N GLY A 59 42.07 44.85 -39.05
CA GLY A 59 42.45 46.13 -39.64
C GLY A 59 41.88 46.40 -41.03
N VAL A 60 41.18 45.44 -41.64
CA VAL A 60 40.49 45.60 -42.93
C VAL A 60 39.02 45.28 -42.77
N ASP A 61 38.16 46.25 -43.01
CA ASP A 61 36.71 46.09 -42.88
C ASP A 61 36.10 45.45 -44.15
N PRO A 62 35.12 44.53 -44.01
CA PRO A 62 34.43 43.96 -45.16
C PRO A 62 33.51 45.00 -45.83
N PRO A 63 33.25 44.87 -47.14
CA PRO A 63 32.52 45.87 -47.93
C PRO A 63 31.06 46.08 -47.49
N ASP A 64 30.46 45.10 -46.80
CA ASP A 64 29.03 45.08 -46.45
C ASP A 64 28.70 45.71 -45.08
N VAL A 65 29.72 46.18 -44.34
CA VAL A 65 29.58 46.66 -42.96
C VAL A 65 30.12 48.09 -42.85
N ILE A 66 29.20 49.04 -42.67
CA ILE A 66 29.55 50.45 -42.42
C ILE A 66 29.71 50.63 -40.91
N LYS A 67 30.95 50.82 -40.43
CA LYS A 67 31.23 51.08 -39.01
C LYS A 67 30.98 52.54 -38.65
N THR A 68 30.31 52.78 -37.52
CA THR A 68 30.17 54.12 -36.93
C THR A 68 31.47 54.56 -36.25
N GLN A 69 31.69 55.87 -36.08
CA GLN A 69 32.77 56.38 -35.23
C GLN A 69 32.17 57.15 -34.04
N PRO A 70 32.33 56.68 -32.79
CA PRO A 70 32.99 55.44 -32.35
C PRO A 70 32.16 54.16 -32.63
N CYS A 71 32.84 53.00 -32.69
CA CYS A 71 32.23 51.67 -32.84
C CYS A 71 32.73 50.70 -31.76
N ALA A 72 32.01 49.59 -31.58
CA ALA A 72 32.45 48.43 -30.83
C ALA A 72 33.73 47.83 -31.45
N LYS A 73 34.79 47.69 -30.64
CA LYS A 73 36.10 47.18 -31.11
C LYS A 73 36.61 45.95 -30.39
N LEU A 74 36.18 45.72 -29.14
CA LEU A 74 36.72 44.64 -28.33
C LEU A 74 36.26 43.29 -28.88
N GLU A 75 37.21 42.38 -29.11
CA GLU A 75 36.94 40.99 -29.46
C GLU A 75 37.62 40.06 -28.45
N CYS A 76 36.84 39.13 -27.88
CA CYS A 76 37.28 38.24 -26.81
C CYS A 76 37.99 39.00 -25.67
N TRP A 77 37.45 40.20 -25.36
CA TRP A 77 37.97 41.16 -24.37
C TRP A 77 39.39 41.69 -24.66
N THR A 78 39.82 41.65 -25.92
CA THR A 78 41.08 42.23 -26.40
C THR A 78 40.78 43.38 -27.34
N ASP A 79 41.50 44.49 -27.23
CA ASP A 79 41.47 45.54 -28.25
C ASP A 79 42.39 45.14 -29.41
N PRO A 80 41.85 44.83 -30.61
CA PRO A 80 42.65 44.42 -31.76
C PRO A 80 43.52 45.56 -32.30
N THR A 81 43.18 46.83 -32.00
CA THR A 81 43.95 48.00 -32.46
C THR A 81 45.13 48.35 -31.57
N ALA A 82 45.21 47.77 -30.37
CA ALA A 82 46.28 48.03 -29.41
C ALA A 82 47.60 47.29 -29.73
N MET A 83 47.59 46.35 -30.68
CA MET A 83 48.76 45.56 -31.07
C MET A 83 48.78 45.26 -32.58
N SER A 84 49.85 44.64 -33.09
CA SER A 84 49.91 44.26 -34.52
C SER A 84 48.84 43.22 -34.87
N SER A 85 48.30 43.29 -36.09
CA SER A 85 47.16 42.45 -36.55
C SER A 85 47.37 40.95 -36.33
N SER A 86 48.53 40.41 -36.67
CA SER A 86 48.87 38.99 -36.43
C SER A 86 48.90 38.61 -34.95
N LYS A 87 49.45 39.48 -34.09
CA LYS A 87 49.53 39.24 -32.65
C LYS A 87 48.16 39.39 -31.98
N ALA A 88 47.34 40.33 -32.46
CA ALA A 88 45.96 40.50 -32.04
C ALA A 88 45.15 39.24 -32.32
N LEU A 89 45.24 38.70 -33.55
CA LEU A 89 44.51 37.52 -33.98
C LEU A 89 44.89 36.27 -33.16
N GLU A 90 46.18 36.04 -32.92
CA GLU A 90 46.65 34.96 -32.05
C GLU A 90 46.15 35.11 -30.61
N LYS A 91 46.16 36.34 -30.08
CA LYS A 91 45.72 36.62 -28.72
C LYS A 91 44.21 36.43 -28.56
N ILE A 92 43.41 36.84 -29.54
CA ILE A 92 41.96 36.62 -29.60
C ILE A 92 41.68 35.11 -29.63
N GLY A 93 42.37 34.34 -30.49
CA GLY A 93 42.22 32.89 -30.57
C GLY A 93 42.54 32.17 -29.25
N GLN A 94 43.66 32.52 -28.61
CA GLN A 94 44.04 31.99 -27.30
C GLN A 94 43.01 32.34 -26.21
N ASN A 95 42.52 33.58 -26.18
CA ASN A 95 41.53 34.00 -25.21
C ASN A 95 40.20 33.26 -25.42
N LEU A 96 39.73 33.11 -26.66
CA LEU A 96 38.49 32.38 -26.96
C LEU A 96 38.60 30.91 -26.55
N GLN A 97 39.72 30.26 -26.84
CA GLN A 97 39.97 28.90 -26.37
C GLN A 97 39.92 28.83 -24.84
N ALA A 98 40.61 29.72 -24.13
CA ALA A 98 40.60 29.77 -22.67
C ALA A 98 39.19 30.01 -22.09
N GLN A 99 38.33 30.76 -22.80
CA GLN A 99 36.94 30.96 -22.38
C GLN A 99 36.12 29.67 -22.51
N TYR A 100 36.26 28.91 -23.60
CA TYR A 100 35.58 27.62 -23.76
C TYR A 100 36.14 26.53 -22.83
N GLU A 101 37.45 26.51 -22.59
CA GLU A 101 38.10 25.57 -21.68
C GLU A 101 37.54 25.63 -20.25
N ARG A 102 37.04 26.79 -19.81
CA ARG A 102 36.34 26.94 -18.52
C ARG A 102 35.07 26.07 -18.43
N TRP A 103 34.36 25.89 -19.54
CA TRP A 103 33.13 25.10 -19.61
C TRP A 103 33.41 23.61 -19.82
N GLN A 104 34.44 23.29 -20.62
CA GLN A 104 34.87 21.91 -20.86
C GLN A 104 36.40 21.81 -20.99
N PRO A 105 37.12 21.60 -19.87
CA PRO A 105 38.58 21.57 -19.89
C PRO A 105 39.14 20.30 -20.54
N ARG A 106 38.33 19.25 -20.68
CA ARG A 106 38.76 17.94 -21.20
C ARG A 106 38.56 17.76 -22.70
N ALA A 107 38.00 18.74 -23.40
CA ALA A 107 37.81 18.68 -24.84
C ALA A 107 39.11 19.03 -25.59
N ARG A 108 39.21 18.56 -26.84
CA ARG A 108 40.32 18.93 -27.74
C ARG A 108 39.94 20.18 -28.52
N TYR A 109 40.71 21.24 -28.31
CA TYR A 109 40.53 22.50 -29.00
C TYR A 109 41.46 22.60 -30.22
N LYS A 110 40.92 23.04 -31.35
CA LYS A 110 41.70 23.37 -32.55
C LYS A 110 41.28 24.75 -33.06
N GLN A 111 42.24 25.65 -33.13
CA GLN A 111 42.06 27.00 -33.65
C GLN A 111 42.43 27.05 -35.14
N SER A 112 41.66 27.82 -35.90
CA SER A 112 41.90 28.12 -37.31
C SER A 112 41.68 29.61 -37.50
N LEU A 113 42.79 30.34 -37.63
CA LEU A 113 42.82 31.80 -37.69
C LEU A 113 42.93 32.23 -39.16
N ASP A 114 41.97 33.03 -39.62
CA ASP A 114 41.77 33.44 -41.02
C ASP A 114 41.98 32.31 -42.05
N PRO A 115 41.24 31.19 -41.95
CA PRO A 115 41.55 30.00 -42.75
C PRO A 115 41.08 30.06 -44.21
N THR A 116 41.65 29.15 -45.02
CA THR A 116 41.11 28.82 -46.34
C THR A 116 40.07 27.71 -46.28
N SER A 117 39.28 27.54 -47.34
CA SER A 117 38.28 26.46 -47.45
C SER A 117 38.89 25.06 -47.28
N ASP A 118 40.10 24.84 -47.82
CA ASP A 118 40.86 23.60 -47.66
C ASP A 118 41.26 23.32 -46.20
N ASP A 119 41.61 24.38 -45.46
CA ASP A 119 41.99 24.27 -44.05
C ASP A 119 40.80 23.87 -43.18
N ILE A 120 39.63 24.47 -43.44
CA ILE A 120 38.37 24.10 -42.77
C ILE A 120 37.99 22.65 -43.10
N LYS A 121 38.08 22.23 -44.36
CA LYS A 121 37.82 20.84 -44.76
C LYS A 121 38.70 19.85 -44.00
N LYS A 122 40.01 20.11 -43.92
CA LYS A 122 40.95 19.27 -43.16
C LYS A 122 40.64 19.28 -41.66
N LEU A 123 40.27 20.43 -41.11
CA LEU A 123 39.91 20.61 -39.70
C LEU A 123 38.66 19.78 -39.34
N CYS A 124 37.55 20.01 -40.04
CA CYS A 124 36.26 19.35 -39.79
C CYS A 124 36.37 17.82 -39.93
N THR A 125 36.96 17.35 -41.03
CA THR A 125 37.14 15.90 -41.27
C THR A 125 38.09 15.25 -40.25
N SER A 126 39.13 15.95 -39.80
CA SER A 126 40.03 15.48 -38.73
C SER A 126 39.30 15.35 -37.40
N LEU A 127 38.50 16.34 -37.02
CA LEU A 127 37.77 16.34 -35.75
C LEU A 127 36.67 15.28 -35.72
N ARG A 128 35.87 15.14 -36.79
CA ARG A 128 34.87 14.08 -36.89
C ARG A 128 35.50 12.69 -36.81
N ARG A 129 36.60 12.45 -37.55
CA ARG A 129 37.33 11.16 -37.47
C ARG A 129 37.80 10.85 -36.05
N SER A 130 38.23 11.86 -35.30
CA SER A 130 38.65 11.68 -33.90
C SER A 130 37.49 11.50 -32.92
N ALA A 131 36.34 12.13 -33.16
CA ALA A 131 35.19 12.13 -32.25
C ALA A 131 34.27 10.91 -32.43
N LYS A 132 34.28 10.27 -33.60
CA LYS A 132 33.38 9.16 -33.95
C LYS A 132 31.90 9.59 -33.76
N GLU A 133 31.21 8.98 -32.82
CA GLU A 133 29.79 9.21 -32.48
C GLU A 133 29.58 10.31 -31.44
N GLU A 134 30.66 10.86 -30.86
CA GLU A 134 30.56 11.96 -29.90
C GLU A 134 30.35 13.31 -30.61
N ARG A 135 29.93 14.32 -29.82
CA ARG A 135 29.58 15.64 -30.37
C ARG A 135 30.83 16.47 -30.66
N VAL A 136 30.81 17.18 -31.80
CA VAL A 136 31.82 18.17 -32.18
C VAL A 136 31.20 19.57 -32.21
N LEU A 137 31.84 20.55 -31.58
CA LEU A 137 31.45 21.96 -31.63
C LEU A 137 32.20 22.67 -32.76
N PHE A 138 31.47 23.45 -33.56
CA PHE A 138 32.01 24.33 -34.58
C PHE A 138 31.60 25.77 -34.27
N HIS A 139 32.57 26.60 -33.89
CA HIS A 139 32.39 28.02 -33.67
C HIS A 139 32.93 28.78 -34.86
N TYR A 140 32.10 29.61 -35.48
CA TYR A 140 32.45 30.47 -36.60
C TYR A 140 32.21 31.93 -36.23
N ASN A 141 33.27 32.72 -36.22
CA ASN A 141 33.21 34.17 -36.14
C ASN A 141 33.54 34.76 -37.51
N GLY A 142 32.58 35.49 -38.08
CA GLY A 142 32.67 36.05 -39.44
C GLY A 142 32.65 37.57 -39.48
N HIS A 143 33.26 38.27 -38.52
CA HIS A 143 33.23 39.74 -38.46
C HIS A 143 34.10 40.45 -39.51
N GLY A 144 35.16 39.79 -39.98
CA GLY A 144 36.09 40.32 -40.99
C GLY A 144 35.75 39.96 -42.43
N VAL A 145 34.57 39.39 -42.67
CA VAL A 145 34.14 38.90 -43.99
C VAL A 145 32.73 39.41 -44.34
N PRO A 146 32.32 39.35 -45.62
CA PRO A 146 30.97 39.70 -46.06
C PRO A 146 29.87 38.91 -45.35
N LYS A 147 28.63 39.40 -45.44
CA LYS A 147 27.47 38.73 -44.83
C LYS A 147 27.19 37.38 -45.53
N PRO A 148 26.68 36.35 -44.81
CA PRO A 148 26.26 35.09 -45.42
C PRO A 148 25.23 35.31 -46.53
N THR A 149 25.33 34.52 -47.60
CA THR A 149 24.47 34.63 -48.79
C THR A 149 23.15 33.88 -48.60
N SER A 150 22.12 34.27 -49.34
CA SER A 150 20.83 33.55 -49.41
C SER A 150 20.95 32.15 -50.00
N ASN A 151 22.05 31.86 -50.70
CA ASN A 151 22.35 30.54 -51.25
C ASN A 151 22.91 29.57 -50.20
N GLY A 152 23.09 30.02 -48.96
CA GLY A 152 23.62 29.19 -47.87
C GLY A 152 25.13 29.04 -47.92
N GLU A 153 25.84 30.15 -48.16
CA GLU A 153 27.31 30.19 -48.16
C GLU A 153 27.81 31.12 -47.04
N ILE A 154 28.89 30.69 -46.38
CA ILE A 154 29.68 31.50 -45.45
C ILE A 154 31.02 31.87 -46.10
N TRP A 155 31.64 32.97 -45.65
CA TRP A 155 32.84 33.49 -46.29
C TRP A 155 34.11 33.15 -45.52
N VAL A 156 35.17 32.84 -46.28
CA VAL A 156 36.52 32.53 -45.79
C VAL A 156 37.56 33.20 -46.69
N PHE A 157 38.85 33.05 -46.40
CA PHE A 157 39.90 33.72 -47.17
C PHE A 157 40.54 32.81 -48.23
N ASN A 158 41.18 33.42 -49.23
CA ASN A 158 42.19 32.74 -50.02
C ASN A 158 43.58 32.82 -49.33
N ARG A 159 44.56 32.04 -49.80
CA ARG A 159 45.91 31.97 -49.19
C ARG A 159 46.64 33.31 -49.13
N THR A 160 46.28 34.28 -49.96
CA THR A 160 46.91 35.60 -50.07
C THR A 160 46.12 36.70 -49.38
N TYR A 161 44.97 36.40 -48.75
CA TYR A 161 44.05 37.36 -48.12
C TYR A 161 43.59 38.51 -49.03
N THR A 162 43.50 38.24 -50.34
CA THR A 162 43.09 39.24 -51.36
C THR A 162 41.64 39.10 -51.77
N GLN A 163 41.02 37.94 -51.57
CA GLN A 163 39.64 37.65 -51.96
C GLN A 163 38.92 36.85 -50.88
N TYR A 164 37.63 37.14 -50.74
CA TYR A 164 36.70 36.33 -49.96
C TYR A 164 36.22 35.16 -50.82
N ILE A 165 36.31 33.93 -50.29
CA ILE A 165 35.92 32.70 -50.96
C ILE A 165 34.64 32.18 -50.30
N PRO A 166 33.58 31.87 -51.07
CA PRO A 166 32.36 31.30 -50.52
C PRO A 166 32.58 29.83 -50.16
N LEU A 167 32.07 29.41 -49.01
CA LEU A 167 32.05 28.05 -48.50
C LEU A 167 30.59 27.63 -48.28
N SER A 168 30.15 26.60 -49.00
CA SER A 168 28.79 26.06 -48.91
C SER A 168 28.53 25.39 -47.56
N ILE A 169 27.38 25.67 -46.95
CA ILE A 169 26.93 25.00 -45.72
C ILE A 169 26.66 23.50 -45.97
N TYR A 170 26.27 23.12 -47.18
CA TYR A 170 26.09 21.71 -47.58
C TYR A 170 27.39 20.90 -47.40
N ASP A 171 28.51 21.46 -47.88
CA ASP A 171 29.82 20.83 -47.74
C ASP A 171 30.26 20.78 -46.28
N LEU A 172 30.02 21.86 -45.52
CA LEU A 172 30.34 21.93 -44.10
C LEU A 172 29.61 20.85 -43.29
N GLN A 173 28.31 20.67 -43.53
CA GLN A 173 27.50 19.60 -42.92
C GLN A 173 28.11 18.23 -43.18
N THR A 174 28.50 17.97 -44.43
CA THR A 174 29.12 16.71 -44.85
C THR A 174 30.44 16.46 -44.12
N TRP A 175 31.30 17.47 -43.98
CA TRP A 175 32.60 17.31 -43.33
C TRP A 175 32.49 17.15 -41.81
N MET A 176 31.54 17.84 -41.19
CA MET A 176 31.34 17.84 -39.75
C MET A 176 30.54 16.64 -39.26
N GLY A 177 29.65 16.06 -40.05
CA GLY A 177 28.80 14.93 -39.68
C GLY A 177 27.86 15.19 -38.48
N ALA A 178 27.04 14.21 -38.12
CA ALA A 178 26.23 14.22 -36.90
C ALA A 178 26.81 13.23 -35.86
N PRO A 179 26.70 13.51 -34.55
CA PRO A 179 26.09 14.69 -33.94
C PRO A 179 27.06 15.88 -33.84
N SER A 180 26.59 17.10 -34.14
CA SER A 180 27.38 18.34 -34.06
C SER A 180 26.59 19.52 -33.48
N ILE A 181 27.30 20.53 -32.99
CA ILE A 181 26.74 21.81 -32.54
C ILE A 181 27.48 22.98 -33.21
N TYR A 182 26.73 23.98 -33.68
CA TYR A 182 27.24 25.13 -34.42
C TYR A 182 26.94 26.43 -33.68
N VAL A 183 27.92 27.34 -33.65
CA VAL A 183 27.80 28.70 -33.12
C VAL A 183 28.23 29.68 -34.22
N TYR A 184 27.33 30.53 -34.66
CA TYR A 184 27.56 31.51 -35.73
C TYR A 184 27.51 32.94 -35.16
N ASP A 185 28.67 33.57 -35.03
CA ASP A 185 28.81 34.97 -34.66
C ASP A 185 29.13 35.82 -35.89
N CYS A 186 28.09 36.25 -36.59
CA CYS A 186 28.16 37.14 -37.74
C CYS A 186 26.83 37.89 -37.92
N SER A 187 26.84 38.94 -38.74
CA SER A 187 25.61 39.60 -39.19
C SER A 187 24.87 38.70 -40.18
N ASN A 188 23.53 38.78 -40.23
CA ASN A 188 22.67 37.94 -41.05
C ASN A 188 22.77 36.42 -40.79
N ALA A 189 23.14 36.01 -39.56
CA ALA A 189 23.37 34.62 -39.20
C ALA A 189 22.11 33.72 -39.29
N GLY A 190 20.91 34.29 -39.18
CA GLY A 190 19.65 33.54 -39.33
C GLY A 190 19.51 32.83 -40.67
N THR A 191 20.03 33.43 -41.75
CA THR A 191 20.06 32.84 -43.10
C THR A 191 20.82 31.52 -43.11
N ILE A 192 21.90 31.40 -42.32
CA ILE A 192 22.69 30.16 -42.22
C ILE A 192 21.83 29.01 -41.68
N ILE A 193 21.03 29.26 -40.63
CA ILE A 193 20.16 28.24 -40.03
C ILE A 193 19.07 27.79 -41.01
N GLU A 194 18.48 28.73 -41.75
CA GLU A 194 17.45 28.44 -42.76
C GLU A 194 18.02 27.55 -43.87
N SER A 195 19.16 27.92 -44.45
CA SER A 195 19.85 27.11 -45.46
C SER A 195 20.31 25.76 -44.90
N PHE A 196 20.80 25.71 -43.65
CA PHE A 196 21.21 24.46 -43.00
C PHE A 196 20.05 23.46 -42.93
N LYS A 197 18.84 23.92 -42.58
CA LYS A 197 17.64 23.06 -42.51
C LYS A 197 17.24 22.54 -43.89
N GLN A 198 17.32 23.38 -44.92
CA GLN A 198 17.03 22.99 -46.30
C GLN A 198 18.00 21.89 -46.77
N PHE A 199 19.31 22.10 -46.58
CA PHE A 199 20.33 21.11 -46.95
C PHE A 199 20.28 19.82 -46.13
N ALA A 200 19.90 19.89 -44.85
CA ALA A 200 19.69 18.71 -44.02
C ALA A 200 18.53 17.84 -44.54
N ASN A 201 17.42 18.45 -44.99
CA ASN A 201 16.31 17.73 -45.61
C ASN A 201 16.71 17.12 -46.96
N GLN A 202 17.52 17.85 -47.75
CA GLN A 202 18.04 17.36 -49.03
C GLN A 202 18.91 16.10 -48.82
N HIS A 203 19.84 16.12 -47.85
CA HIS A 203 20.66 14.95 -47.52
C HIS A 203 19.83 13.74 -47.09
N GLU A 204 18.73 13.93 -46.35
CA GLU A 204 17.83 12.82 -45.99
C GLU A 204 17.11 12.25 -47.22
N GLN A 205 16.60 13.11 -48.12
CA GLN A 205 15.93 12.66 -49.36
C GLN A 205 16.86 11.90 -50.30
N GLU A 206 18.09 12.38 -50.50
CA GLU A 206 19.11 11.70 -51.32
C GLU A 206 19.48 10.32 -50.74
N ASN A 207 19.58 10.24 -49.40
CA ASN A 207 19.83 8.97 -48.73
C ASN A 207 18.65 8.00 -48.88
N GLU A 208 17.40 8.44 -48.69
CA GLU A 208 16.20 7.61 -48.89
C GLU A 208 16.09 7.06 -50.32
N GLN A 209 16.43 7.88 -51.32
CA GLN A 209 16.47 7.48 -52.73
C GLN A 209 17.58 6.46 -53.00
N SER A 210 18.77 6.64 -52.41
CA SER A 210 19.90 5.70 -52.58
C SER A 210 19.62 4.31 -51.97
N VAL A 211 18.93 4.27 -50.82
CA VAL A 211 18.50 3.02 -50.17
C VAL A 211 17.46 2.30 -51.02
N SER A 212 16.53 3.06 -51.64
CA SER A 212 15.49 2.52 -52.51
C SER A 212 16.04 1.91 -53.82
N GLN A 213 17.16 2.42 -54.32
CA GLN A 213 17.76 1.97 -55.59
C GLN A 213 18.75 0.81 -55.46
N THR A 214 19.41 0.63 -54.30
CA THR A 214 20.58 -0.27 -54.21
C THR A 214 20.39 -1.54 -53.37
N GLY A 215 19.30 -1.66 -52.60
CA GLY A 215 18.93 -2.91 -51.89
C GLY A 215 19.98 -3.50 -50.94
N ARG A 216 21.08 -2.78 -50.64
CA ARG A 216 22.15 -3.21 -49.72
C ARG A 216 21.89 -2.70 -48.30
N ASN A 217 22.32 -3.49 -47.32
CA ASN A 217 22.18 -3.21 -45.88
C ASN A 217 22.46 -1.73 -45.54
N PRO A 218 21.57 -1.05 -44.80
CA PRO A 218 21.70 0.37 -44.52
C PRO A 218 22.92 0.62 -43.62
N GLN A 219 23.82 1.52 -44.04
CA GLN A 219 24.67 2.20 -43.07
C GLN A 219 23.77 3.00 -42.12
N PRO A 220 24.16 3.18 -40.83
CA PRO A 220 23.34 3.91 -39.87
C PRO A 220 23.03 5.31 -40.41
N LEU A 221 21.73 5.64 -40.48
CA LEU A 221 21.22 6.89 -41.02
C LEU A 221 21.77 8.08 -40.22
N VAL A 222 22.61 8.92 -40.84
CA VAL A 222 23.14 10.13 -40.21
C VAL A 222 22.05 11.21 -40.33
N SER A 223 21.21 11.36 -39.31
CA SER A 223 20.19 12.41 -39.31
C SER A 223 20.79 13.74 -38.83
N PHE A 224 20.91 14.68 -39.75
CA PHE A 224 21.35 16.05 -39.47
C PHE A 224 20.28 16.87 -38.71
N LYS A 225 19.03 16.40 -38.65
CA LYS A 225 17.96 17.00 -37.81
C LYS A 225 18.29 16.99 -36.31
N ASN A 226 19.26 16.16 -35.89
CA ASN A 226 19.68 16.10 -34.50
C ASN A 226 20.80 17.11 -34.14
N CYS A 227 21.34 17.84 -35.12
CA CYS A 227 22.34 18.89 -34.91
C CYS A 227 21.72 20.10 -34.21
N ILE A 228 22.55 20.80 -33.44
CA ILE A 228 22.13 21.97 -32.67
C ILE A 228 22.82 23.21 -33.24
N GLN A 229 22.10 24.32 -33.35
CA GLN A 229 22.63 25.55 -33.93
C GLN A 229 22.29 26.77 -33.07
N LEU A 230 23.23 27.71 -32.96
CA LEU A 230 23.07 28.99 -32.28
C LEU A 230 23.57 30.10 -33.21
N ALA A 231 22.73 31.07 -33.54
CA ALA A 231 23.03 32.18 -34.41
C ALA A 231 22.85 33.51 -33.67
N ALA A 232 23.77 34.46 -33.91
CA ALA A 232 23.80 35.75 -33.22
C ALA A 232 22.59 36.65 -33.52
N CYS A 233 22.03 36.59 -34.73
CA CYS A 233 20.98 37.50 -35.17
C CYS A 233 20.00 36.83 -36.16
N SER A 234 18.82 37.42 -36.34
CA SER A 234 17.83 36.95 -37.30
C SER A 234 18.23 37.23 -38.75
N ALA A 235 17.53 36.61 -39.70
CA ALA A 235 17.66 36.96 -41.11
C ALA A 235 17.34 38.46 -41.28
N ASN A 236 18.21 39.17 -41.98
CA ASN A 236 18.18 40.62 -42.24
C ASN A 236 18.55 41.54 -41.05
N GLN A 237 19.05 41.01 -39.93
CA GLN A 237 19.57 41.82 -38.82
C GLN A 237 21.09 41.95 -38.84
N GLY A 238 21.59 43.09 -38.36
CA GLY A 238 23.02 43.35 -38.15
C GLY A 238 23.41 43.21 -36.68
N LEU A 239 24.70 43.01 -36.42
CA LEU A 239 25.24 43.04 -35.06
C LEU A 239 25.28 44.47 -34.50
N PRO A 240 25.14 44.65 -33.17
CA PRO A 240 25.16 45.97 -32.54
C PRO A 240 26.56 46.61 -32.60
N MET A 241 26.61 47.94 -32.78
CA MET A 241 27.86 48.70 -32.92
C MET A 241 28.17 49.65 -31.75
N ASN A 242 27.47 49.52 -30.63
CA ASN A 242 27.66 50.39 -29.45
C ASN A 242 29.11 50.30 -28.93
N PRO A 243 29.88 51.40 -28.85
CA PRO A 243 31.29 51.39 -28.45
C PRO A 243 31.56 50.88 -27.03
N ASP A 244 30.58 50.96 -26.14
CA ASP A 244 30.73 50.49 -24.76
C ASP A 244 30.62 48.97 -24.64
N LEU A 245 30.18 48.27 -25.69
CA LEU A 245 30.06 46.81 -25.75
C LEU A 245 31.14 46.18 -26.64
N PRO A 246 31.44 44.89 -26.44
CA PRO A 246 32.33 44.17 -27.36
C PRO A 246 31.68 43.96 -28.73
N ALA A 247 32.51 43.90 -29.78
CA ALA A 247 32.09 43.57 -31.13
C ALA A 247 31.56 42.13 -31.20
N ASP A 248 32.20 41.19 -30.48
CA ASP A 248 31.78 39.80 -30.30
C ASP A 248 30.75 39.64 -29.17
N LEU A 249 29.72 40.49 -29.16
CA LEU A 249 28.71 40.48 -28.09
C LEU A 249 28.03 39.12 -27.90
N PHE A 250 27.70 38.43 -29.00
CA PHE A 250 27.08 37.11 -28.93
C PHE A 250 28.02 36.07 -28.32
N THR A 251 29.24 35.95 -28.85
CA THR A 251 30.27 35.07 -28.29
C THR A 251 30.55 35.40 -26.82
N SER A 252 30.73 36.68 -26.50
CA SER A 252 30.97 37.16 -25.14
C SER A 252 29.84 36.80 -24.18
N CYS A 253 28.56 36.85 -24.62
CA CYS A 253 27.42 36.38 -23.82
C CYS A 253 27.51 34.87 -23.58
N LEU A 254 27.82 34.09 -24.62
CA LEU A 254 27.88 32.63 -24.55
C LEU A 254 29.06 32.11 -23.71
N THR A 255 30.19 32.80 -23.70
CA THR A 255 31.43 32.28 -23.09
C THR A 255 31.79 32.99 -21.78
N THR A 256 31.36 34.24 -21.60
CA THR A 256 31.66 35.09 -20.43
C THR A 256 30.43 35.85 -19.91
N PRO A 257 29.33 35.16 -19.57
CA PRO A 257 28.02 35.76 -19.31
C PRO A 257 28.02 36.80 -18.19
N ILE A 258 28.68 36.51 -17.06
CA ILE A 258 28.68 37.39 -15.88
C ILE A 258 29.33 38.76 -16.19
N LYS A 259 30.43 38.75 -16.95
CA LYS A 259 31.14 39.98 -17.31
C LYS A 259 30.29 40.85 -18.24
N VAL A 260 29.61 40.26 -19.23
CA VAL A 260 28.69 40.99 -20.11
C VAL A 260 27.46 41.48 -19.34
N ALA A 261 26.86 40.64 -18.49
CA ALA A 261 25.67 41.00 -17.72
C ALA A 261 25.90 42.22 -16.82
N LEU A 262 27.01 42.24 -16.06
CA LEU A 262 27.38 43.38 -15.22
C LEU A 262 27.64 44.64 -16.03
N ARG A 263 28.40 44.52 -17.13
CA ARG A 263 28.72 45.65 -18.01
C ARG A 263 27.46 46.24 -18.65
N TRP A 264 26.58 45.38 -19.17
CA TRP A 264 25.30 45.78 -19.74
C TRP A 264 24.39 46.44 -18.70
N PHE A 265 24.34 45.90 -17.48
CA PHE A 265 23.50 46.41 -16.40
C PHE A 265 23.91 47.82 -15.96
N ILE A 266 25.21 48.10 -15.82
CA ILE A 266 25.70 49.46 -15.51
C ILE A 266 25.29 50.47 -16.59
N LEU A 267 25.28 50.06 -17.86
CA LEU A 267 24.90 50.92 -18.98
C LEU A 267 23.38 51.19 -19.06
N GLN A 268 22.54 50.43 -18.32
CA GLN A 268 21.09 50.65 -18.33
C GLN A 268 20.68 51.92 -17.59
N PRO A 269 19.61 52.62 -18.01
CA PRO A 269 19.13 53.83 -17.34
C PRO A 269 18.75 53.63 -15.87
N SER A 270 18.34 52.42 -15.48
CA SER A 270 17.93 52.02 -14.12
C SER A 270 19.10 51.96 -13.12
N SER A 271 20.35 51.84 -13.58
CA SER A 271 21.55 51.80 -12.72
C SER A 271 21.83 53.11 -11.97
N LYS A 272 21.12 54.19 -12.32
CA LYS A 272 21.23 55.52 -11.71
C LYS A 272 20.78 55.59 -10.24
N LEU A 273 20.15 54.54 -9.71
CA LEU A 273 19.71 54.46 -8.31
C LEU A 273 20.88 54.24 -7.32
N MET A 274 22.04 53.78 -7.79
CA MET A 274 23.23 53.52 -6.98
C MET A 274 24.40 54.49 -7.26
N PRO A 275 25.26 54.79 -6.28
CA PRO A 275 26.38 55.72 -6.47
C PRO A 275 27.36 55.20 -7.53
N LYS A 276 27.59 56.01 -8.57
CA LYS A 276 28.48 55.83 -9.75
C LYS A 276 29.59 54.77 -9.59
N VAL A 277 29.26 53.50 -9.83
CA VAL A 277 30.26 52.44 -10.06
C VAL A 277 30.74 52.56 -11.50
N GLY A 278 32.01 52.92 -11.70
CA GLY A 278 32.62 52.98 -13.02
C GLY A 278 32.92 51.60 -13.59
N LEU A 279 32.98 51.48 -14.93
CA LEU A 279 33.31 50.23 -15.64
C LEU A 279 34.65 49.61 -15.21
N GLU A 280 35.59 50.43 -14.70
CA GLU A 280 36.91 49.99 -14.20
C GLU A 280 36.86 49.09 -12.95
N LEU A 281 35.80 49.21 -12.14
CA LEU A 281 35.63 48.40 -10.93
C LEU A 281 35.21 46.96 -11.25
N LEU A 282 34.63 46.71 -12.44
CA LEU A 282 34.17 45.39 -12.85
C LEU A 282 35.31 44.37 -13.00
N ASP A 283 36.48 44.81 -13.44
CA ASP A 283 37.65 43.93 -13.59
C ASP A 283 38.33 43.62 -12.24
N LYS A 284 37.89 44.26 -11.14
CA LYS A 284 38.44 44.09 -9.78
C LYS A 284 37.51 43.32 -8.83
N ILE A 285 36.47 42.66 -9.35
CA ILE A 285 35.56 41.87 -8.52
C ILE A 285 36.35 40.72 -7.86
N PRO A 286 36.32 40.60 -6.52
CA PRO A 286 37.11 39.60 -5.81
C PRO A 286 36.57 38.18 -6.03
N GLY A 287 37.50 37.23 -6.15
CA GLY A 287 37.19 35.80 -6.14
C GLY A 287 37.37 35.07 -7.47
N GLN A 288 36.89 33.83 -7.49
CA GLN A 288 36.96 32.95 -8.66
C GLN A 288 35.56 32.40 -8.97
N ILE A 289 35.27 32.23 -10.26
CA ILE A 289 33.98 31.75 -10.78
C ILE A 289 33.60 30.35 -10.23
N THR A 290 34.60 29.55 -9.87
CA THR A 290 34.43 28.20 -9.31
C THR A 290 34.16 28.18 -7.81
N ASP A 291 34.59 29.21 -7.07
CA ASP A 291 34.45 29.28 -5.62
C ASP A 291 33.21 30.08 -5.20
N ARG A 292 32.17 29.33 -4.83
CA ARG A 292 30.86 29.84 -4.40
C ARG A 292 30.90 30.66 -3.11
N ARG A 293 32.02 30.63 -2.37
CA ARG A 293 32.20 31.44 -1.16
C ARG A 293 32.67 32.86 -1.48
N THR A 294 33.05 33.12 -2.73
CA THR A 294 33.46 34.43 -3.19
C THR A 294 32.33 35.12 -3.95
N LEU A 295 32.31 36.45 -3.96
CA LEU A 295 31.28 37.25 -4.64
C LEU A 295 31.12 36.85 -6.12
N LEU A 296 32.23 36.69 -6.85
CA LEU A 296 32.19 36.30 -8.27
C LEU A 296 31.62 34.88 -8.48
N GLY A 297 31.97 33.93 -7.61
CA GLY A 297 31.47 32.57 -7.71
C GLY A 297 30.02 32.43 -7.24
N GLU A 298 29.59 33.20 -6.23
CA GLU A 298 28.19 33.28 -5.81
C GLU A 298 27.32 33.86 -6.92
N LEU A 299 27.73 34.96 -7.56
CA LEU A 299 27.05 35.53 -8.73
C LEU A 299 26.88 34.51 -9.87
N ASN A 300 27.94 33.79 -10.22
CA ASN A 300 27.89 32.78 -11.26
C ASN A 300 26.94 31.62 -10.91
N TRP A 301 26.88 31.27 -9.63
CA TRP A 301 25.99 30.23 -9.14
C TRP A 301 24.52 30.68 -9.16
N ILE A 302 24.22 31.91 -8.75
CA ILE A 302 22.87 32.50 -8.86
C ILE A 302 22.45 32.61 -10.32
N PHE A 303 23.33 33.08 -11.21
CA PHE A 303 23.07 33.15 -12.64
C PHE A 303 22.71 31.77 -13.23
N THR A 304 23.45 30.74 -12.83
CA THR A 304 23.16 29.34 -13.23
C THR A 304 21.78 28.91 -12.72
N ALA A 305 21.41 29.26 -11.48
CA ALA A 305 20.10 28.91 -10.91
C ALA A 305 18.95 29.62 -11.65
N ILE A 306 19.09 30.91 -11.95
CA ILE A 306 18.07 31.70 -12.64
C ILE A 306 17.87 31.22 -14.07
N THR A 307 18.94 31.05 -14.84
CA THR A 307 18.84 30.61 -16.25
C THR A 307 18.28 29.19 -16.38
N ASP A 308 18.65 28.27 -15.48
CA ASP A 308 18.10 26.92 -15.44
C ASP A 308 16.61 26.92 -15.04
N THR A 309 16.20 27.86 -14.17
CA THR A 309 14.79 28.06 -13.77
C THR A 309 13.95 28.61 -14.90
N ILE A 310 14.43 29.65 -15.60
CA ILE A 310 13.76 30.21 -16.77
C ILE A 310 13.56 29.13 -17.84
N ALA A 311 14.60 28.35 -18.13
CA ALA A 311 14.54 27.25 -19.08
C ALA A 311 13.51 26.18 -18.68
N TRP A 312 13.48 25.81 -17.40
CA TRP A 312 12.54 24.79 -16.90
C TRP A 312 11.08 25.23 -16.97
N ASN A 313 10.78 26.50 -16.71
CA ASN A 313 9.41 27.01 -16.71
C ASN A 313 8.91 27.33 -18.13
N THR A 314 9.82 27.62 -19.06
CA THR A 314 9.47 28.04 -20.43
C THR A 314 9.46 26.87 -21.42
N LEU A 315 10.34 25.87 -21.25
CA LEU A 315 10.55 24.82 -22.24
C LEU A 315 9.72 23.56 -21.99
N PRO A 316 9.29 22.86 -23.07
CA PRO A 316 8.77 21.50 -22.95
C PRO A 316 9.80 20.57 -22.29
N ARG A 317 9.32 19.60 -21.50
CA ARG A 317 10.16 18.71 -20.68
C ARG A 317 11.22 17.96 -21.49
N ASP A 318 10.85 17.44 -22.66
CA ASP A 318 11.77 16.69 -23.53
C ASP A 318 12.88 17.58 -24.10
N LEU A 319 12.53 18.81 -24.51
CA LEU A 319 13.50 19.77 -25.03
C LEU A 319 14.45 20.25 -23.92
N PHE A 320 13.92 20.49 -22.72
CA PHE A 320 14.72 20.82 -21.55
C PHE A 320 15.73 19.71 -21.22
N GLN A 321 15.31 18.43 -21.21
CA GLN A 321 16.23 17.30 -20.98
C GLN A 321 17.35 17.27 -22.01
N ARG A 322 17.00 17.41 -23.30
CA ARG A 322 17.94 17.37 -24.41
C ARG A 322 18.98 18.50 -24.33
N LEU A 323 18.55 19.73 -24.03
CA LEU A 323 19.43 20.90 -24.07
C LEU A 323 20.17 21.17 -22.75
N PHE A 324 19.50 20.99 -21.60
CA PHE A 324 20.01 21.42 -20.28
C PHE A 324 20.53 20.28 -19.40
N ARG A 325 20.33 19.00 -19.79
CA ARG A 325 20.73 17.83 -18.97
C ARG A 325 21.61 16.79 -19.70
N GLN A 326 21.52 16.69 -21.02
CA GLN A 326 22.23 15.65 -21.78
C GLN A 326 23.76 15.86 -21.85
N ASP A 327 24.21 17.09 -22.14
CA ASP A 327 25.63 17.47 -22.30
C ASP A 327 25.91 18.77 -21.53
N LEU A 328 27.01 18.80 -20.78
CA LEU A 328 27.43 19.95 -19.97
C LEU A 328 27.75 21.19 -20.80
N VAL A 329 28.34 21.02 -21.99
CA VAL A 329 28.71 22.16 -22.87
C VAL A 329 27.46 22.77 -23.46
N VAL A 330 26.59 21.95 -24.04
CA VAL A 330 25.31 22.39 -24.61
C VAL A 330 24.47 23.09 -23.55
N ALA A 331 24.34 22.50 -22.36
CA ALA A 331 23.59 23.11 -21.27
C ALA A 331 24.15 24.48 -20.85
N SER A 332 25.48 24.64 -20.85
CA SER A 332 26.11 25.93 -20.53
C SER A 332 25.89 26.95 -21.64
N LEU A 333 26.00 26.55 -22.91
CA LEU A 333 25.72 27.42 -24.04
C LEU A 333 24.26 27.89 -24.05
N PHE A 334 23.29 27.02 -23.80
CA PHE A 334 21.88 27.42 -23.78
C PHE A 334 21.50 28.27 -22.55
N ARG A 335 22.08 28.02 -21.37
CA ARG A 335 21.94 28.93 -20.22
C ARG A 335 22.42 30.33 -20.58
N ASN A 336 23.58 30.41 -21.23
CA ASN A 336 24.20 31.66 -21.61
C ASN A 336 23.49 32.31 -22.82
N PHE A 337 22.86 31.51 -23.69
CA PHE A 337 22.04 31.98 -24.80
C PHE A 337 20.77 32.69 -24.32
N ILE A 338 20.17 32.25 -23.21
CA ILE A 338 19.02 32.95 -22.58
C ILE A 338 19.43 34.38 -22.16
N LEU A 339 20.66 34.58 -21.66
CA LEU A 339 21.20 35.91 -21.41
C LEU A 339 21.44 36.69 -22.72
N ALA A 340 22.00 36.04 -23.74
CA ALA A 340 22.22 36.65 -25.05
C ALA A 340 20.91 37.16 -25.66
N GLU A 341 19.82 36.36 -25.59
CA GLU A 341 18.48 36.75 -26.04
C GLU A 341 18.04 38.04 -25.34
N ARG A 342 18.20 38.13 -24.02
CA ARG A 342 17.82 39.33 -23.24
C ARG A 342 18.65 40.57 -23.63
N ILE A 343 19.97 40.43 -23.66
CA ILE A 343 20.88 41.57 -23.91
C ILE A 343 20.76 42.05 -25.36
N MET A 344 20.85 41.14 -26.33
CA MET A 344 20.88 41.53 -27.75
C MET A 344 19.55 42.12 -28.20
N LYS A 345 18.43 41.66 -27.63
CA LYS A 345 17.09 42.21 -27.93
C LYS A 345 16.92 43.66 -27.46
N SER A 346 17.71 44.12 -26.46
CA SER A 346 17.75 45.55 -26.08
C SER A 346 18.45 46.44 -27.12
N TYR A 347 19.15 45.83 -28.09
CA TYR A 347 19.83 46.50 -29.20
C TYR A 347 19.26 46.04 -30.56
N ASP A 348 17.96 45.74 -30.63
CA ASP A 348 17.24 45.35 -31.85
C ASP A 348 17.81 44.12 -32.60
N CYS A 349 18.54 43.27 -31.88
CA CYS A 349 19.18 42.08 -32.42
C CYS A 349 18.60 40.84 -31.76
N THR A 350 18.05 39.89 -32.53
CA THR A 350 17.36 38.70 -32.02
C THR A 350 18.17 37.44 -32.32
N PRO A 351 18.85 36.85 -31.33
CA PRO A 351 19.52 35.56 -31.48
C PRO A 351 18.53 34.44 -31.81
N ILE A 352 18.95 33.48 -32.62
CA ILE A 352 18.12 32.32 -33.03
C ILE A 352 18.82 31.02 -32.66
N SER A 353 18.06 30.03 -32.19
CA SER A 353 18.53 28.68 -31.96
C SER A 353 17.78 27.64 -32.79
N ASP A 354 18.42 26.51 -33.03
CA ASP A 354 17.79 25.30 -33.56
C ASP A 354 18.17 24.12 -32.65
N PRO A 355 17.21 23.48 -31.94
CA PRO A 355 15.78 23.74 -31.92
C PRO A 355 15.39 25.15 -31.42
N PRO A 356 14.25 25.72 -31.86
CA PRO A 356 13.82 27.05 -31.46
C PRO A 356 13.35 27.08 -29.99
N LEU A 357 13.76 28.11 -29.26
CA LEU A 357 13.29 28.40 -27.90
C LEU A 357 12.13 29.41 -27.96
N PRO A 358 11.11 29.31 -27.10
CA PRO A 358 10.17 30.41 -26.85
C PRO A 358 10.90 31.61 -26.25
N SER A 359 10.32 32.81 -26.37
CA SER A 359 11.02 34.02 -25.90
C SER A 359 11.16 34.03 -24.37
N THR A 360 12.39 34.18 -23.88
CA THR A 360 12.73 34.15 -22.45
C THR A 360 13.09 35.53 -21.88
N CYS A 361 13.19 36.56 -22.71
CA CYS A 361 13.73 37.86 -22.35
C CYS A 361 12.95 38.64 -21.27
N GLN A 362 11.64 38.39 -21.14
CA GLN A 362 10.74 39.09 -20.20
C GLN A 362 10.32 38.24 -19.00
N HIS A 363 10.97 37.09 -18.79
CA HIS A 363 10.61 36.20 -17.69
C HIS A 363 10.83 36.88 -16.31
N PRO A 364 9.89 36.78 -15.35
CA PRO A 364 9.95 37.48 -14.05
C PRO A 364 11.23 37.22 -13.24
N MET A 365 11.82 36.02 -13.35
CA MET A 365 13.10 35.68 -12.71
C MET A 365 14.27 36.59 -13.09
N TRP A 366 14.19 37.33 -14.21
CA TRP A 366 15.17 38.35 -14.53
C TRP A 366 15.13 39.55 -13.56
N ASN A 367 13.98 39.85 -12.95
CA ASN A 367 13.90 40.88 -11.93
C ASN A 367 14.68 40.49 -10.67
N ALA A 368 14.68 39.19 -10.32
CA ALA A 368 15.49 38.66 -9.22
C ALA A 368 17.00 38.72 -9.55
N TRP A 369 17.36 38.50 -10.82
CA TRP A 369 18.74 38.69 -11.28
C TRP A 369 19.18 40.15 -11.18
N ASP A 370 18.34 41.08 -11.63
CA ASP A 370 18.64 42.51 -11.58
C ASP A 370 18.82 43.00 -10.14
N LEU A 371 17.94 42.57 -9.21
CA LEU A 371 18.10 42.85 -7.78
C LEU A 371 19.42 42.27 -7.23
N THR A 372 19.80 41.05 -7.65
CA THR A 372 21.06 40.43 -7.26
C THR A 372 22.26 41.26 -7.73
N LEU A 373 22.20 41.78 -8.97
CA LEU A 373 23.23 42.65 -9.53
C LEU A 373 23.30 43.98 -8.77
N ASP A 374 22.16 44.60 -8.45
CA ASP A 374 22.11 45.84 -7.66
C ASP A 374 22.77 45.68 -6.29
N LEU A 375 22.42 44.62 -5.55
CA LEU A 375 23.02 44.33 -4.24
C LEU A 375 24.53 44.09 -4.35
N THR A 376 24.96 43.36 -5.39
CA THR A 376 26.38 43.08 -5.64
C THR A 376 27.17 44.36 -5.93
N LEU A 377 26.63 45.20 -6.82
CA LEU A 377 27.26 46.47 -7.18
C LEU A 377 27.26 47.47 -6.02
N GLY A 378 26.28 47.40 -5.11
CA GLY A 378 26.26 48.17 -3.88
C GLY A 378 27.37 47.81 -2.89
N GLN A 379 27.70 46.53 -2.77
CA GLN A 379 28.77 46.06 -1.88
C GLN A 379 30.18 46.27 -2.47
N LEU A 380 30.31 46.30 -3.80
CA LEU A 380 31.60 46.31 -4.49
C LEU A 380 32.55 47.47 -4.10
N PRO A 381 32.10 48.74 -3.95
CA PRO A 381 32.96 49.82 -3.51
C PRO A 381 33.57 49.60 -2.12
N HIS A 382 32.77 49.05 -1.18
CA HIS A 382 33.21 48.77 0.18
C HIS A 382 34.21 47.61 0.22
N LEU A 383 34.01 46.58 -0.60
CA LEU A 383 34.92 45.44 -0.71
C LEU A 383 36.28 45.83 -1.31
N VAL A 384 36.28 46.67 -2.35
CA VAL A 384 37.51 47.04 -3.08
C VAL A 384 38.28 48.17 -2.39
N LYS A 385 37.58 49.12 -1.74
CA LYS A 385 38.23 50.30 -1.11
C LYS A 385 38.42 50.17 0.40
N THR A 386 37.54 49.47 1.10
CA THR A 386 37.49 49.43 2.57
C THR A 386 37.86 48.05 3.15
N GLU A 387 38.06 47.03 2.30
CA GLU A 387 38.39 45.65 2.68
C GLU A 387 37.42 45.03 3.73
N GLU A 388 36.14 45.43 3.69
CA GLU A 388 35.11 44.86 4.56
C GLU A 388 34.83 43.37 4.24
N PRO A 389 34.37 42.57 5.21
CA PRO A 389 34.05 41.17 4.96
C PRO A 389 32.84 41.03 4.02
N PHE A 390 32.98 40.15 3.03
CA PHE A 390 31.92 39.81 2.08
C PHE A 390 30.67 39.25 2.77
N GLN A 391 29.50 39.82 2.46
CA GLN A 391 28.20 39.35 2.91
C GLN A 391 27.48 38.60 1.77
N HIS A 392 27.08 37.37 2.07
CA HIS A 392 26.32 36.53 1.13
C HIS A 392 25.00 37.16 0.71
N LEU A 393 24.64 36.96 -0.56
CA LEU A 393 23.41 37.48 -1.15
C LEU A 393 22.18 36.68 -0.66
N PRO A 394 21.02 37.33 -0.39
CA PRO A 394 19.84 36.68 0.20
C PRO A 394 19.05 35.81 -0.79
N PHE A 395 19.42 35.79 -2.07
CA PHE A 395 18.69 35.15 -3.16
C PHE A 395 18.18 33.75 -2.83
N PHE A 396 19.07 32.84 -2.39
CA PHE A 396 18.66 31.46 -2.12
C PHE A 396 17.69 31.33 -0.93
N GLU A 397 17.82 32.19 0.08
CA GLU A 397 16.92 32.19 1.23
C GLU A 397 15.51 32.65 0.85
N GLU A 398 15.42 33.71 0.05
CA GLU A 398 14.14 34.23 -0.47
C GLU A 398 13.45 33.20 -1.37
N GLN A 399 14.19 32.55 -2.27
CA GLN A 399 13.63 31.55 -3.18
C GLN A 399 13.17 30.28 -2.45
N LEU A 400 13.89 29.83 -1.41
CA LEU A 400 13.40 28.74 -0.56
C LEU A 400 12.14 29.13 0.21
N THR A 401 12.02 30.40 0.62
CA THR A 401 10.83 30.91 1.29
C THR A 401 9.63 30.96 0.34
N ALA A 402 9.83 31.42 -0.91
CA ALA A 402 8.79 31.38 -1.95
C ALA A 402 8.34 29.94 -2.23
N PHE A 403 9.28 28.99 -2.30
CA PHE A 403 8.95 27.56 -2.47
C PHE A 403 8.14 27.01 -1.29
N GLN A 404 8.48 27.42 -0.06
CA GLN A 404 7.72 27.06 1.14
C GLN A 404 6.29 27.59 1.10
N VAL A 405 6.09 28.86 0.72
CA VAL A 405 4.75 29.45 0.55
C VAL A 405 3.94 28.69 -0.49
N TRP A 406 4.58 28.29 -1.60
CA TRP A 406 3.93 27.44 -2.60
C TRP A 406 3.51 26.09 -2.02
N LEU A 407 4.30 25.46 -1.16
CA LEU A 407 3.96 24.18 -0.50
C LEU A 407 2.80 24.29 0.49
N GLU A 408 2.68 25.42 1.20
CA GLU A 408 1.62 25.64 2.18
C GLU A 408 0.26 25.87 1.51
N LEU A 409 0.25 26.50 0.34
CA LEU A 409 -0.97 26.87 -0.41
C LEU A 409 -1.22 26.01 -1.66
N GLY A 410 -0.29 25.13 -2.02
CA GLY A 410 -0.26 24.40 -3.28
C GLY A 410 -1.18 23.18 -3.31
N SER A 411 -1.85 22.98 -4.44
CA SER A 411 -2.60 21.77 -4.79
C SER A 411 -2.04 21.17 -6.08
N GLU A 412 -2.38 19.91 -6.38
CA GLU A 412 -1.99 19.21 -7.63
C GLU A 412 -2.52 19.92 -8.89
N GLU A 413 -3.59 20.70 -8.75
CA GLU A 413 -4.24 21.43 -9.85
C GLU A 413 -3.53 22.72 -10.24
N ARG A 414 -2.55 23.18 -9.44
CA ARG A 414 -1.78 24.39 -9.72
C ARG A 414 -0.57 24.09 -10.60
N ASP A 415 -0.09 25.13 -11.27
CA ASP A 415 1.16 25.08 -11.99
C ASP A 415 2.34 24.66 -11.09
N PRO A 416 3.31 23.91 -11.65
CA PRO A 416 4.44 23.42 -10.89
C PRO A 416 5.24 24.55 -10.26
N PRO A 417 5.89 24.32 -9.11
CA PRO A 417 6.65 25.35 -8.43
C PRO A 417 7.85 25.79 -9.26
N GLU A 418 7.90 27.07 -9.58
CA GLU A 418 8.98 27.67 -10.37
C GLU A 418 10.35 27.49 -9.72
N GLN A 419 10.42 27.45 -8.39
CA GLN A 419 11.68 27.39 -7.63
C GLN A 419 12.31 25.99 -7.59
N LEU A 420 11.68 24.96 -8.17
CA LEU A 420 12.17 23.58 -8.07
C LEU A 420 13.62 23.37 -8.61
N PRO A 421 14.04 23.98 -9.74
CA PRO A 421 15.44 23.95 -10.18
C PRO A 421 16.39 24.70 -9.24
N ILE A 422 15.91 25.76 -8.57
CA ILE A 422 16.69 26.50 -7.57
C ILE A 422 16.96 25.60 -6.35
N VAL A 423 15.95 24.85 -5.87
CA VAL A 423 16.13 23.88 -4.78
C VAL A 423 17.26 22.89 -5.12
N LEU A 424 17.32 22.39 -6.36
CA LEU A 424 18.42 21.53 -6.82
C LEU A 424 19.78 22.21 -6.72
N GLN A 425 19.88 23.48 -7.12
CA GLN A 425 21.13 24.24 -6.97
C GLN A 425 21.52 24.42 -5.50
N VAL A 426 20.56 24.64 -4.61
CA VAL A 426 20.79 24.81 -3.18
C VAL A 426 21.27 23.51 -2.51
N LEU A 427 20.91 22.32 -3.00
CA LEU A 427 21.42 21.04 -2.47
C LEU A 427 22.96 20.95 -2.53
N LEU A 428 23.58 21.65 -3.47
CA LEU A 428 25.03 21.74 -3.60
C LEU A 428 25.67 22.67 -2.56
N SER A 429 24.89 23.57 -1.93
CA SER A 429 25.30 24.36 -0.77
C SER A 429 25.54 23.46 0.44
N GLN A 430 26.36 23.90 1.39
CA GLN A 430 26.38 23.32 2.74
C GLN A 430 25.44 24.08 3.69
N VAL A 431 25.32 25.41 3.54
CA VAL A 431 24.62 26.29 4.48
C VAL A 431 23.11 26.04 4.50
N HIS A 432 22.48 25.98 3.32
CA HIS A 432 21.02 25.87 3.20
C HIS A 432 20.54 24.45 2.87
N ARG A 433 21.44 23.45 2.91
CA ARG A 433 21.15 22.08 2.46
C ARG A 433 20.03 21.42 3.25
N VAL A 434 20.07 21.55 4.57
CA VAL A 434 19.10 20.92 5.48
C VAL A 434 17.69 21.44 5.16
N ARG A 435 17.52 22.77 5.14
CA ARG A 435 16.26 23.44 4.77
C ARG A 435 15.77 23.03 3.37
N ALA A 436 16.67 22.98 2.38
CA ALA A 436 16.31 22.56 1.02
C ALA A 436 15.85 21.10 0.94
N LEU A 437 16.50 20.18 1.67
CA LEU A 437 16.09 18.78 1.75
C LEU A 437 14.76 18.60 2.51
N GLU A 438 14.52 19.38 3.56
CA GLU A 438 13.23 19.39 4.27
C GLU A 438 12.08 19.81 3.35
N LEU A 439 12.25 20.94 2.64
CA LEU A 439 11.24 21.44 1.71
C LEU A 439 11.05 20.49 0.52
N LEU A 440 12.13 19.89 0.01
CA LEU A 440 12.07 18.85 -0.99
C LEU A 440 11.29 17.62 -0.49
N GLY A 441 11.55 17.16 0.74
CA GLY A 441 10.79 16.08 1.35
C GLY A 441 9.29 16.39 1.41
N LYS A 442 8.93 17.60 1.85
CA LYS A 442 7.53 18.08 1.85
C LYS A 442 6.92 18.12 0.45
N PHE A 443 7.68 18.53 -0.57
CA PHE A 443 7.24 18.53 -1.96
C PHE A 443 6.97 17.11 -2.47
N LEU A 444 7.90 16.18 -2.25
CA LEU A 444 7.75 14.78 -2.67
C LEU A 444 6.59 14.07 -1.96
N ASP A 445 6.22 14.53 -0.76
CA ASP A 445 5.06 14.00 -0.03
C ASP A 445 3.72 14.35 -0.70
N LEU A 446 3.64 15.39 -1.54
CA LEU A 446 2.41 15.76 -2.26
C LEU A 446 1.91 14.64 -3.19
N GLY A 447 2.79 13.69 -3.55
CA GLY A 447 2.41 12.47 -4.23
C GLY A 447 3.33 12.12 -5.40
N PRO A 448 2.96 11.09 -6.18
CA PRO A 448 3.79 10.53 -7.24
C PRO A 448 4.10 11.51 -8.38
N TRP A 449 3.19 12.45 -8.67
CA TRP A 449 3.38 13.49 -9.68
C TRP A 449 4.56 14.41 -9.30
N ALA A 450 4.69 14.77 -8.02
CA ALA A 450 5.75 15.63 -7.50
C ALA A 450 7.11 14.92 -7.54
N VAL A 451 7.13 13.62 -7.23
CA VAL A 451 8.33 12.78 -7.38
C VAL A 451 8.79 12.73 -8.83
N ASN A 452 7.88 12.46 -9.75
CA ASN A 452 8.18 12.45 -11.18
C ASN A 452 8.72 13.81 -11.66
N LEU A 453 8.10 14.92 -11.22
CA LEU A 453 8.57 16.27 -11.56
C LEU A 453 9.99 16.54 -11.04
N ALA A 454 10.29 16.18 -9.79
CA ALA A 454 11.62 16.35 -9.20
C ALA A 454 12.68 15.50 -9.93
N LEU A 455 12.33 14.27 -10.31
CA LEU A 455 13.20 13.39 -11.12
C LEU A 455 13.45 13.98 -12.51
N SER A 456 12.42 14.55 -13.15
CA SER A 456 12.58 15.27 -14.41
C SER A 456 13.45 16.52 -14.27
N VAL A 457 13.41 17.29 -13.18
CA VAL A 457 14.37 18.40 -12.99
C VAL A 457 15.82 17.91 -12.94
N GLY A 458 16.05 16.65 -12.59
CA GLY A 458 17.37 16.02 -12.53
C GLY A 458 17.93 15.95 -11.11
N ILE A 459 17.07 15.80 -10.10
CA ILE A 459 17.49 15.76 -8.68
C ILE A 459 18.25 14.50 -8.29
N PHE A 460 18.03 13.41 -9.03
CA PHE A 460 18.50 12.07 -8.71
C PHE A 460 20.02 11.97 -8.46
N PRO A 461 20.92 12.47 -9.34
CA PRO A 461 22.36 12.34 -9.11
C PRO A 461 22.86 13.09 -7.87
N TYR A 462 22.17 14.17 -7.48
CA TYR A 462 22.53 14.98 -6.31
C TYR A 462 22.18 14.24 -5.02
N VAL A 463 20.97 13.72 -4.92
CA VAL A 463 20.51 12.96 -3.75
C VAL A 463 21.29 11.65 -3.61
N LEU A 464 21.65 11.00 -4.72
CA LEU A 464 22.52 9.82 -4.72
C LEU A 464 23.92 10.14 -4.16
N LYS A 465 24.54 11.24 -4.60
CA LYS A 465 25.86 11.65 -4.10
C LYS A 465 25.83 12.04 -2.62
N LEU A 466 24.70 12.58 -2.12
CA LEU A 466 24.55 12.94 -0.70
C LEU A 466 24.57 11.73 0.24
N LEU A 467 24.29 10.50 -0.25
CA LEU A 467 24.43 9.27 0.56
C LEU A 467 25.88 9.00 1.00
N GLN A 468 26.87 9.58 0.32
CA GLN A 468 28.28 9.48 0.71
C GLN A 468 28.65 10.45 1.85
N SER A 469 27.74 11.34 2.25
CA SER A 469 27.96 12.28 3.34
C SER A 469 27.87 11.60 4.70
N SER A 470 28.80 11.93 5.60
CA SER A 470 28.83 11.45 6.98
C SER A 470 27.95 12.27 7.95
N ALA A 471 27.33 13.35 7.49
CA ALA A 471 26.54 14.26 8.34
C ALA A 471 25.26 13.57 8.86
N ALA A 472 25.14 13.46 10.18
CA ALA A 472 24.05 12.75 10.84
C ALA A 472 22.68 13.43 10.65
N GLU A 473 22.66 14.76 10.60
CA GLU A 473 21.45 15.58 10.39
C GLU A 473 20.74 15.30 9.05
N LEU A 474 21.47 14.80 8.05
CA LEU A 474 20.91 14.50 6.72
C LEU A 474 20.18 13.15 6.70
N ARG A 475 20.45 12.25 7.64
CA ARG A 475 19.97 10.86 7.63
C ARG A 475 18.43 10.77 7.57
N PRO A 476 17.66 11.44 8.46
CA PRO A 476 16.20 11.34 8.41
C PRO A 476 15.61 11.88 7.11
N LEU A 477 16.18 12.98 6.60
CA LEU A 477 15.72 13.64 5.37
C LEU A 477 16.00 12.80 4.13
N LEU A 478 17.22 12.26 4.00
CA LEU A 478 17.63 11.45 2.86
C LEU A 478 16.87 10.13 2.80
N VAL A 479 16.67 9.46 3.94
CA VAL A 479 15.86 8.24 4.01
C VAL A 479 14.43 8.48 3.56
N TYR A 480 13.83 9.59 4.02
CA TYR A 480 12.48 9.97 3.64
C TYR A 480 12.37 10.24 2.13
N ILE A 481 13.28 11.04 1.57
CA ILE A 481 13.33 11.32 0.13
C ILE A 481 13.49 10.04 -0.68
N TRP A 482 14.40 9.14 -0.29
CA TRP A 482 14.62 7.88 -0.99
C TRP A 482 13.43 6.92 -0.89
N ALA A 483 12.72 6.91 0.25
CA ALA A 483 11.48 6.16 0.37
C ALA A 483 10.42 6.69 -0.62
N LYS A 484 10.27 8.00 -0.77
CA LYS A 484 9.35 8.60 -1.77
C LYS A 484 9.77 8.27 -3.21
N ILE A 485 11.05 8.39 -3.54
CA ILE A 485 11.56 8.07 -4.89
C ILE A 485 11.32 6.59 -5.24
N LEU A 486 11.71 5.67 -4.36
CA LEU A 486 11.57 4.22 -4.62
C LEU A 486 10.13 3.72 -4.55
N ALA A 487 9.23 4.43 -3.87
CA ALA A 487 7.80 4.12 -3.91
C ALA A 487 7.21 4.31 -5.32
N VAL A 488 7.76 5.27 -6.09
CA VAL A 488 7.33 5.59 -7.45
C VAL A 488 8.14 4.83 -8.51
N ASP A 489 9.48 4.91 -8.46
CA ASP A 489 10.37 4.29 -9.45
C ASP A 489 11.38 3.32 -8.81
N ASN A 490 11.08 2.02 -8.94
CA ASN A 490 11.95 0.95 -8.43
C ASN A 490 13.19 0.70 -9.31
N ALA A 491 13.30 1.30 -10.51
CA ALA A 491 14.48 1.13 -11.36
C ALA A 491 15.75 1.71 -10.73
N CYS A 492 15.61 2.64 -9.77
CA CYS A 492 16.69 3.27 -9.03
C CYS A 492 17.51 2.29 -8.16
N GLN A 493 17.03 1.07 -7.93
CA GLN A 493 17.72 0.06 -7.13
C GLN A 493 19.12 -0.31 -7.68
N SER A 494 19.31 -0.31 -9.00
CA SER A 494 20.61 -0.67 -9.62
C SER A 494 21.70 0.37 -9.34
N ASP A 495 21.34 1.65 -9.39
CA ASP A 495 22.24 2.76 -9.10
C ASP A 495 22.62 2.81 -7.61
N LEU A 496 21.68 2.54 -6.71
CA LEU A 496 21.92 2.46 -5.27
C LEU A 496 22.88 1.32 -4.89
N VAL A 497 22.78 0.17 -5.55
CA VAL A 497 23.69 -0.95 -5.30
C VAL A 497 25.07 -0.67 -5.88
N ARG A 498 25.16 -0.12 -7.10
CA ARG A 498 26.43 0.23 -7.73
C ARG A 498 27.27 1.22 -6.91
N ASP A 499 26.64 2.20 -6.29
CA ASP A 499 27.31 3.25 -5.51
C ASP A 499 27.37 2.94 -3.99
N ASN A 500 27.12 1.68 -3.59
CA ASN A 500 27.10 1.21 -2.20
C ASN A 500 26.11 1.93 -1.26
N GLY A 501 25.06 2.56 -1.80
CA GLY A 501 24.04 3.27 -1.04
C GLY A 501 23.22 2.38 -0.10
N HIS A 502 23.14 1.07 -0.34
CA HIS A 502 22.46 0.11 0.53
C HIS A 502 23.06 0.06 1.95
N LEU A 503 24.38 0.28 2.10
CA LEU A 503 25.05 0.31 3.41
C LEU A 503 24.59 1.50 4.27
N TYR A 504 24.25 2.62 3.62
CA TYR A 504 23.75 3.82 4.29
C TYR A 504 22.43 3.51 5.03
N PHE A 505 21.49 2.86 4.34
CA PHE A 505 20.20 2.51 4.92
C PHE A 505 20.28 1.38 5.95
N LEU A 506 21.22 0.44 5.79
CA LEU A 506 21.52 -0.58 6.79
C LEU A 506 22.00 0.04 8.12
N THR A 507 22.92 0.99 8.04
CA THR A 507 23.42 1.72 9.21
C THR A 507 22.29 2.44 9.96
N ILE A 508 21.35 3.02 9.21
CA ILE A 508 20.19 3.73 9.79
C ILE A 508 19.22 2.77 10.46
N LEU A 509 19.00 1.58 9.87
CA LEU A 509 18.13 0.56 10.46
C LEU A 509 18.69 -0.01 11.77
N GLN A 510 20.03 -0.10 11.89
CA GLN A 510 20.72 -0.51 13.12
C GLN A 510 20.69 0.54 14.22
N ASP A 511 20.59 1.83 13.85
CA ASP A 511 20.69 2.95 14.78
C ASP A 511 19.38 3.14 15.58
N THR A 512 19.36 2.61 16.80
CA THR A 512 18.21 2.71 17.72
C THR A 512 18.00 4.11 18.30
N SER A 513 18.93 5.05 18.10
CA SER A 513 18.72 6.45 18.49
C SER A 513 17.74 7.20 17.59
N LEU A 514 17.52 6.69 16.38
CA LEU A 514 16.59 7.25 15.41
C LEU A 514 15.15 6.77 15.65
N SER A 515 14.18 7.62 15.30
CA SER A 515 12.75 7.29 15.45
C SER A 515 12.38 5.99 14.71
N SER A 516 11.42 5.24 15.25
CA SER A 516 10.92 4.02 14.58
C SER A 516 10.35 4.33 13.19
N GLU A 517 9.85 5.55 12.97
CA GLU A 517 9.39 6.01 11.66
C GLU A 517 10.54 6.12 10.66
N CYS A 518 11.67 6.73 11.03
CA CYS A 518 12.86 6.81 10.18
C CYS A 518 13.39 5.40 9.84
N ARG A 519 13.47 4.51 10.85
CA ARG A 519 13.84 3.11 10.66
C ARG A 519 12.86 2.35 9.75
N THR A 520 11.57 2.68 9.80
CA THR A 520 10.54 2.09 8.92
C THR A 520 10.78 2.48 7.46
N HIS A 521 11.07 3.74 7.19
CA HIS A 521 11.43 4.20 5.86
C HIS A 521 12.72 3.53 5.36
N ALA A 522 13.72 3.34 6.22
CA ALA A 522 14.95 2.61 5.87
C ALA A 522 14.64 1.13 5.53
N ALA A 523 13.81 0.46 6.32
CA ALA A 523 13.36 -0.91 6.04
C ALA A 523 12.59 -1.02 4.71
N PHE A 524 11.78 -0.01 4.37
CA PHE A 524 11.10 0.07 3.07
C PHE A 524 12.08 0.26 1.89
N VAL A 525 13.05 1.17 2.04
CA VAL A 525 14.09 1.39 1.03
C VAL A 525 14.90 0.11 0.78
N LEU A 526 15.31 -0.58 1.85
CA LEU A 526 16.02 -1.86 1.76
C LEU A 526 15.17 -2.94 1.09
N LYS A 527 13.88 -3.02 1.41
CA LYS A 527 12.92 -3.90 0.70
C LYS A 527 12.92 -3.60 -0.80
N CYS A 528 12.89 -2.33 -1.20
CA CYS A 528 12.87 -1.95 -2.61
C CYS A 528 14.18 -2.33 -3.30
N ILE A 529 15.33 -2.16 -2.65
CA ILE A 529 16.65 -2.56 -3.17
C ILE A 529 16.73 -4.06 -3.46
N VAL A 530 16.14 -4.91 -2.61
CA VAL A 530 16.20 -6.38 -2.77
C VAL A 530 15.04 -6.95 -3.61
N ASN A 531 14.08 -6.12 -4.02
CA ASN A 531 12.85 -6.59 -4.65
C ASN A 531 13.08 -7.08 -6.09
N ASN A 532 13.05 -8.40 -6.28
CA ASN A 532 13.28 -9.06 -7.57
C ASN A 532 14.60 -8.63 -8.25
N PHE A 533 15.64 -8.35 -7.45
CA PHE A 533 16.94 -7.90 -7.94
C PHE A 533 18.09 -8.65 -7.27
N ARG A 534 18.75 -9.53 -8.04
CA ARG A 534 19.73 -10.48 -7.51
C ARG A 534 20.99 -9.81 -6.94
N ASP A 535 21.51 -8.79 -7.61
CA ASP A 535 22.70 -8.08 -7.15
C ASP A 535 22.41 -7.33 -5.84
N GLY A 536 21.21 -6.77 -5.71
CA GLY A 536 20.74 -6.14 -4.47
C GLY A 536 20.56 -7.14 -3.31
N GLN A 537 20.00 -8.32 -3.58
CA GLN A 537 19.89 -9.41 -2.59
C GLN A 537 21.27 -9.88 -2.10
N GLU A 538 22.24 -10.05 -3.00
CA GLU A 538 23.60 -10.46 -2.66
C GLU A 538 24.33 -9.38 -1.83
N ALA A 539 24.23 -8.11 -2.25
CA ALA A 539 24.80 -6.97 -1.53
C ALA A 539 24.21 -6.81 -0.12
N ALA A 540 22.88 -6.90 0.01
CA ALA A 540 22.20 -6.83 1.30
C ALA A 540 22.53 -8.01 2.23
N ARG A 541 22.70 -9.23 1.68
CA ARG A 541 23.16 -10.39 2.44
C ARG A 541 24.58 -10.18 2.98
N GLN A 542 25.48 -9.65 2.16
CA GLN A 542 26.85 -9.33 2.59
C GLN A 542 26.87 -8.22 3.66
N GLY A 543 25.96 -7.25 3.55
CA GLY A 543 25.70 -6.22 4.57
C GLY A 543 24.98 -6.71 5.84
N SER A 544 24.82 -8.02 6.03
CA SER A 544 24.19 -8.63 7.22
C SER A 544 22.74 -8.19 7.49
N LEU A 545 21.97 -7.89 6.44
CA LEU A 545 20.57 -7.45 6.55
C LEU A 545 19.69 -8.40 7.40
N VAL A 546 19.94 -9.71 7.34
CA VAL A 546 19.17 -10.71 8.11
C VAL A 546 19.29 -10.43 9.61
N SER A 547 20.51 -10.38 10.16
CA SER A 547 20.74 -10.14 11.58
C SER A 547 20.14 -8.82 12.04
N VAL A 548 20.36 -7.75 11.27
CA VAL A 548 19.83 -6.40 11.56
C VAL A 548 18.31 -6.41 11.65
N CYS A 549 17.64 -6.99 10.65
CA CYS A 549 16.19 -7.10 10.66
C CYS A 549 15.70 -7.92 11.87
N LEU A 550 16.36 -9.02 12.23
CA LEU A 550 15.95 -9.87 13.35
C LEU A 550 16.03 -9.16 14.70
N GLU A 551 16.96 -8.23 14.89
CA GLU A 551 17.06 -7.40 16.10
C GLU A 551 15.89 -6.42 16.24
N GLN A 552 15.34 -5.94 15.12
CA GLN A 552 14.26 -4.96 15.09
C GLN A 552 12.85 -5.59 15.16
N LEU A 553 12.73 -6.92 15.18
CA LEU A 553 11.44 -7.63 15.18
C LEU A 553 10.55 -7.34 16.40
N ASN A 554 11.13 -6.93 17.53
CA ASN A 554 10.40 -6.68 18.78
C ASN A 554 10.18 -5.16 19.04
N ASP A 555 10.40 -4.30 18.05
CA ASP A 555 10.19 -2.85 18.20
C ASP A 555 8.71 -2.54 18.54
N PRO A 556 8.41 -1.52 19.37
CA PRO A 556 7.03 -1.14 19.70
C PRO A 556 6.20 -0.71 18.48
N SER A 557 6.81 -0.13 17.43
CA SER A 557 6.08 0.31 16.23
C SER A 557 5.61 -0.88 15.38
N PRO A 558 4.30 -1.01 15.10
CA PRO A 558 3.79 -2.07 14.22
C PRO A 558 4.27 -1.90 12.77
N GLN A 559 4.44 -0.66 12.29
CA GLN A 559 4.89 -0.42 10.92
C GLN A 559 6.33 -0.91 10.71
N LEU A 560 7.21 -0.71 11.70
CA LEU A 560 8.59 -1.22 11.60
C LEU A 560 8.61 -2.75 11.55
N ARG A 561 7.86 -3.42 12.45
CA ARG A 561 7.77 -4.89 12.48
C ARG A 561 7.24 -5.45 11.16
N GLN A 562 6.22 -4.81 10.58
CA GLN A 562 5.67 -5.15 9.26
C GLN A 562 6.76 -5.07 8.17
N TRP A 563 7.44 -3.93 8.05
CA TRP A 563 8.40 -3.71 6.94
C TRP A 563 9.69 -4.50 7.09
N VAL A 564 10.13 -4.76 8.31
CA VAL A 564 11.23 -5.69 8.60
C VAL A 564 10.90 -7.10 8.13
N ALA A 565 9.69 -7.59 8.42
CA ALA A 565 9.24 -8.92 7.96
C ALA A 565 9.11 -8.98 6.42
N ILE A 566 8.57 -7.95 5.77
CA ILE A 566 8.50 -7.88 4.30
C ILE A 566 9.89 -7.81 3.67
N SER A 567 10.82 -7.04 4.26
CA SER A 567 12.22 -6.95 3.81
C SER A 567 12.92 -8.30 3.85
N LEU A 568 12.77 -9.05 4.96
CA LEU A 568 13.28 -10.42 5.07
C LEU A 568 12.66 -11.34 4.02
N GLY A 569 11.33 -11.28 3.86
CA GLY A 569 10.60 -12.04 2.85
C GLY A 569 11.13 -11.82 1.43
N LYS A 570 11.38 -10.55 1.06
CA LYS A 570 11.93 -10.18 -0.26
C LYS A 570 13.40 -10.50 -0.44
N LEU A 571 14.18 -10.52 0.65
CA LEU A 571 15.60 -10.85 0.60
C LEU A 571 15.83 -12.31 0.17
N TRP A 572 15.08 -13.26 0.74
CA TRP A 572 15.24 -14.69 0.41
C TRP A 572 14.29 -15.18 -0.69
N ASP A 573 13.42 -14.33 -1.22
CA ASP A 573 12.53 -14.67 -2.34
C ASP A 573 13.36 -15.15 -3.55
N HIS A 574 13.18 -16.41 -3.95
CA HIS A 574 13.97 -17.10 -4.98
C HIS A 574 15.51 -17.03 -4.76
N TYR A 575 15.96 -16.95 -3.50
CA TYR A 575 17.38 -16.85 -3.15
C TYR A 575 17.79 -17.72 -1.95
N GLU A 576 18.29 -18.92 -2.25
CA GLU A 576 18.68 -19.91 -1.24
C GLU A 576 19.79 -19.45 -0.28
N LYS A 577 20.81 -18.72 -0.76
CA LYS A 577 21.93 -18.31 0.12
C LYS A 577 21.46 -17.39 1.25
N ALA A 578 20.49 -16.51 0.97
CA ALA A 578 19.85 -15.70 2.01
C ALA A 578 18.99 -16.56 2.94
N ARG A 579 18.20 -17.51 2.41
CA ARG A 579 17.41 -18.45 3.22
C ARG A 579 18.28 -19.20 4.22
N TRP A 580 19.40 -19.78 3.77
CA TRP A 580 20.32 -20.51 4.65
C TRP A 580 21.00 -19.61 5.69
N THR A 581 21.18 -18.33 5.40
CA THR A 581 21.60 -17.34 6.41
C THR A 581 20.50 -17.16 7.46
N GLY A 582 19.23 -17.03 7.04
CA GLY A 582 18.08 -17.00 7.95
C GLY A 582 17.91 -18.27 8.80
N VAL A 583 18.22 -19.46 8.26
CA VAL A 583 18.21 -20.71 9.05
C VAL A 583 19.27 -20.67 10.15
N ARG A 584 20.50 -20.24 9.83
CA ARG A 584 21.60 -20.12 10.81
C ARG A 584 21.28 -19.11 11.91
N ASP A 585 20.62 -18.02 11.57
CA ASP A 585 20.25 -16.95 12.52
C ASP A 585 18.92 -17.21 13.25
N ILE A 586 18.32 -18.39 13.03
CA ILE A 586 17.05 -18.84 13.62
C ILE A 586 15.90 -17.88 13.31
N ALA A 587 15.88 -17.32 12.10
CA ALA A 587 14.90 -16.34 11.65
C ALA A 587 13.46 -16.88 11.72
N HIS A 588 13.26 -18.15 11.34
CA HIS A 588 11.95 -18.79 11.29
C HIS A 588 11.30 -18.93 12.67
N GLU A 589 12.06 -19.20 13.74
CA GLU A 589 11.50 -19.24 15.09
C GLU A 589 11.21 -17.84 15.65
N LYS A 590 12.11 -16.88 15.40
CA LYS A 590 11.91 -15.48 15.82
C LYS A 590 10.66 -14.86 15.18
N LEU A 591 10.36 -15.22 13.93
CA LEU A 591 9.17 -14.76 13.22
C LEU A 591 7.85 -15.35 13.78
N TYR A 592 7.87 -16.45 14.54
CA TYR A 592 6.64 -16.99 15.16
C TYR A 592 5.99 -16.02 16.14
N ASN A 593 6.76 -15.13 16.77
CA ASN A 593 6.23 -14.09 17.64
C ASN A 593 5.30 -13.14 16.90
N LEU A 594 5.62 -12.82 15.63
CA LEU A 594 4.80 -11.93 14.80
C LEU A 594 3.48 -12.55 14.37
N LEU A 595 3.33 -13.88 14.40
CA LEU A 595 2.07 -14.56 14.10
C LEU A 595 0.99 -14.29 15.18
N LYS A 596 1.38 -13.83 16.37
CA LYS A 596 0.48 -13.45 17.47
C LYS A 596 0.35 -11.93 17.64
N ASP A 597 0.89 -11.15 16.70
CA ASP A 597 0.90 -9.70 16.79
C ASP A 597 -0.53 -9.13 16.80
N PRO A 598 -0.83 -8.11 17.64
CA PRO A 598 -2.15 -7.48 17.64
C PRO A 598 -2.53 -6.85 16.31
N CYS A 599 -1.57 -6.45 15.47
CA CYS A 599 -1.83 -5.80 14.18
C CYS A 599 -1.92 -6.86 13.06
N PRO A 600 -3.06 -6.98 12.35
CA PRO A 600 -3.24 -7.95 11.26
C PRO A 600 -2.23 -7.78 10.11
N GLU A 601 -1.80 -6.56 9.82
CA GLU A 601 -0.80 -6.23 8.81
C GLU A 601 0.56 -6.86 9.13
N VAL A 602 0.96 -6.89 10.40
CA VAL A 602 2.19 -7.54 10.87
C VAL A 602 2.08 -9.06 10.75
N ARG A 603 0.93 -9.63 11.11
CA ARG A 603 0.66 -11.07 10.93
C ARG A 603 0.73 -11.47 9.46
N ALA A 604 0.07 -10.70 8.58
CA ALA A 604 0.12 -10.92 7.13
C ALA A 604 1.56 -10.82 6.58
N ALA A 605 2.35 -9.85 7.04
CA ALA A 605 3.76 -9.71 6.66
C ALA A 605 4.62 -10.90 7.11
N ALA A 606 4.39 -11.44 8.31
CA ALA A 606 5.07 -12.64 8.78
C ALA A 606 4.70 -13.88 7.94
N VAL A 607 3.42 -14.08 7.64
CA VAL A 607 2.95 -15.17 6.76
C VAL A 607 3.54 -15.04 5.36
N TYR A 608 3.62 -13.83 4.82
CA TYR A 608 4.29 -13.54 3.54
C TYR A 608 5.78 -13.92 3.57
N ALA A 609 6.49 -13.57 4.64
CA ALA A 609 7.89 -13.91 4.83
C ALA A 609 8.12 -15.43 4.90
N PHE A 610 7.23 -16.18 5.57
CA PHE A 610 7.28 -17.64 5.57
C PHE A 610 6.94 -18.27 4.22
N GLY A 611 5.96 -17.73 3.49
CA GLY A 611 5.62 -18.22 2.15
C GLY A 611 6.79 -18.10 1.17
N THR A 612 7.46 -16.96 1.16
CA THR A 612 8.68 -16.73 0.35
C THR A 612 9.86 -17.58 0.83
N PHE A 613 9.97 -17.84 2.14
CA PHE A 613 10.99 -18.72 2.71
C PHE A 613 10.88 -20.16 2.18
N ILE A 614 9.66 -20.69 2.06
CA ILE A 614 9.38 -22.03 1.50
C ILE A 614 9.65 -22.06 -0.02
N ASN A 615 9.29 -20.98 -0.72
CA ASN A 615 9.49 -20.88 -2.17
C ASN A 615 10.97 -20.74 -2.58
N SER A 616 11.84 -20.26 -1.68
CA SER A 616 13.25 -19.99 -1.98
C SER A 616 14.08 -21.22 -2.39
N VAL A 617 13.59 -22.43 -2.14
CA VAL A 617 14.32 -23.71 -2.30
C VAL A 617 14.19 -24.26 -3.72
N THR A 618 15.31 -24.26 -4.44
CA THR A 618 15.51 -24.90 -5.74
C THR A 618 16.00 -26.35 -5.58
N GLU A 619 16.95 -26.62 -4.68
CA GLU A 619 17.45 -27.97 -4.38
C GLU A 619 16.91 -28.49 -3.03
N ARG A 620 16.11 -29.55 -3.08
CA ARG A 620 15.40 -30.09 -1.91
C ARG A 620 16.27 -31.09 -1.15
N SER A 621 16.86 -30.65 -0.03
CA SER A 621 17.51 -31.54 0.95
C SER A 621 16.53 -31.98 2.05
N GLU A 622 16.83 -33.08 2.75
CA GLU A 622 16.01 -33.55 3.88
C GLU A 622 15.93 -32.50 4.99
N HIS A 623 17.04 -31.81 5.26
CA HIS A 623 17.05 -30.72 6.24
C HIS A 623 16.14 -29.55 5.82
N ALA A 624 16.16 -29.16 4.54
CA ALA A 624 15.25 -28.13 4.03
C ALA A 624 13.78 -28.53 4.20
N ASN A 625 13.44 -29.79 3.92
CA ASN A 625 12.07 -30.30 4.05
C ASN A 625 11.59 -30.30 5.50
N ASN A 626 12.44 -30.69 6.46
CA ASN A 626 12.11 -30.69 7.88
C ASN A 626 11.81 -29.28 8.42
N VAL A 627 12.57 -28.27 7.97
CA VAL A 627 12.31 -26.87 8.32
C VAL A 627 10.98 -26.41 7.72
N ASP A 628 10.73 -26.67 6.43
CA ASP A 628 9.48 -26.29 5.77
C ASP A 628 8.25 -26.95 6.43
N HIS A 629 8.36 -28.23 6.81
CA HIS A 629 7.35 -28.96 7.57
C HIS A 629 7.02 -28.29 8.92
N SER A 630 8.04 -27.90 9.68
CA SER A 630 7.87 -27.22 10.97
C SER A 630 7.16 -25.87 10.81
N VAL A 631 7.60 -25.06 9.85
CA VAL A 631 7.01 -23.75 9.54
C VAL A 631 5.55 -23.89 9.13
N VAL A 632 5.23 -24.79 8.20
CA VAL A 632 3.87 -24.95 7.67
C VAL A 632 2.89 -25.47 8.74
N ILE A 633 3.29 -26.42 9.59
CA ILE A 633 2.44 -26.87 10.71
C ILE A 633 2.12 -25.69 11.64
N THR A 634 3.13 -24.89 11.96
CA THR A 634 2.96 -23.72 12.84
C THR A 634 2.00 -22.70 12.24
N LEU A 635 2.15 -22.39 10.94
CA LEU A 635 1.23 -21.51 10.22
C LEU A 635 -0.22 -22.03 10.24
N VAL A 636 -0.44 -23.31 9.92
CA VAL A 636 -1.79 -23.91 9.91
C VAL A 636 -2.42 -23.87 11.30
N ASN A 637 -1.68 -24.21 12.35
CA ASN A 637 -2.23 -24.26 13.70
C ASN A 637 -2.60 -22.86 14.24
N MET A 638 -1.86 -21.82 13.85
CA MET A 638 -2.03 -20.48 14.40
C MET A 638 -2.97 -19.58 13.58
N ILE A 639 -2.95 -19.68 12.25
CA ILE A 639 -3.56 -18.69 11.36
C ILE A 639 -4.87 -19.15 10.70
N THR A 640 -5.15 -20.46 10.66
CA THR A 640 -6.37 -20.97 9.97
C THR A 640 -7.66 -20.34 10.51
N ASN A 641 -7.69 -20.00 11.80
CA ASN A 641 -8.85 -19.40 12.48
C ASN A 641 -8.69 -17.88 12.70
N ASP A 642 -7.81 -17.20 11.96
CA ASP A 642 -7.63 -15.75 12.06
C ASP A 642 -8.88 -15.03 11.55
N MET A 643 -9.34 -14.02 12.27
CA MET A 643 -10.52 -13.25 11.91
C MET A 643 -10.27 -12.42 10.64
N CYS A 644 -9.04 -11.95 10.42
CA CYS A 644 -8.71 -11.08 9.31
C CYS A 644 -8.59 -11.87 7.99
N PRO A 645 -9.42 -11.57 6.96
CA PRO A 645 -9.37 -12.27 5.68
C PRO A 645 -8.06 -12.02 4.93
N MET A 646 -7.41 -10.86 5.13
CA MET A 646 -6.10 -10.56 4.53
C MET A 646 -5.03 -11.56 4.96
N VAL A 647 -4.99 -11.91 6.25
CA VAL A 647 -4.02 -12.88 6.80
C VAL A 647 -4.30 -14.28 6.25
N ARG A 648 -5.58 -14.68 6.16
CA ARG A 648 -5.99 -15.97 5.55
C ARG A 648 -5.68 -16.05 4.05
N LYS A 649 -5.83 -14.96 3.29
CA LYS A 649 -5.40 -14.88 1.87
C LYS A 649 -3.90 -15.12 1.74
N GLU A 650 -3.08 -14.50 2.59
CA GLU A 650 -1.63 -14.74 2.62
C GLU A 650 -1.27 -16.16 3.04
N LEU A 651 -2.03 -16.78 3.95
CA LEU A 651 -1.82 -18.18 4.34
C LEU A 651 -1.97 -19.11 3.14
N ILE A 652 -3.04 -18.95 2.33
CA ILE A 652 -3.24 -19.75 1.12
C ILE A 652 -2.09 -19.52 0.12
N ASN A 653 -1.68 -18.26 -0.04
CA ASN A 653 -0.56 -17.87 -0.88
C ASN A 653 0.78 -18.50 -0.43
N ALA A 654 0.98 -18.73 0.88
CA ALA A 654 2.13 -19.44 1.41
C ALA A 654 2.02 -20.96 1.25
N LEU A 655 0.85 -21.55 1.54
CA LEU A 655 0.61 -23.00 1.46
C LEU A 655 0.71 -23.54 0.03
N GLN A 656 0.42 -22.74 -1.00
CA GLN A 656 0.54 -23.16 -2.40
C GLN A 656 1.94 -23.69 -2.73
N TRP A 657 2.99 -23.08 -2.16
CA TRP A 657 4.37 -23.47 -2.45
C TRP A 657 4.70 -24.84 -1.88
N MET A 658 4.06 -25.22 -0.78
CA MET A 658 4.14 -26.55 -0.21
C MET A 658 3.41 -27.58 -1.09
N VAL A 659 2.23 -27.21 -1.60
CA VAL A 659 1.43 -28.05 -2.50
C VAL A 659 2.19 -28.32 -3.81
N LEU A 660 2.69 -27.27 -4.46
CA LEU A 660 3.48 -27.39 -5.70
C LEU A 660 4.81 -28.10 -5.49
N ALA A 661 5.35 -28.11 -4.27
CA ALA A 661 6.60 -28.78 -3.99
C ALA A 661 6.48 -30.28 -3.72
N PHE A 662 5.39 -30.70 -3.12
CA PHE A 662 5.12 -32.08 -2.74
C PHE A 662 3.85 -32.58 -3.43
N GLU A 663 3.66 -32.21 -4.70
CA GLU A 663 2.47 -32.51 -5.48
C GLU A 663 2.09 -34.01 -5.44
N PRO A 664 3.03 -34.98 -5.61
CA PRO A 664 2.69 -36.41 -5.52
C PRO A 664 2.16 -36.84 -4.15
N ALA A 665 2.62 -36.19 -3.07
CA ALA A 665 2.12 -36.48 -1.72
C ALA A 665 0.68 -35.98 -1.55
N PHE A 666 0.35 -34.80 -2.09
CA PHE A 666 -1.00 -34.26 -2.07
C PHE A 666 -1.97 -35.00 -2.99
N ILE A 667 -1.53 -35.48 -4.15
CA ILE A 667 -2.32 -36.38 -5.03
C ILE A 667 -2.73 -37.64 -4.27
N ASN A 668 -1.79 -38.28 -3.55
CA ASN A 668 -2.08 -39.46 -2.74
C ASN A 668 -3.06 -39.19 -1.58
N VAL A 669 -3.03 -37.99 -1.01
CA VAL A 669 -3.98 -37.56 0.03
C VAL A 669 -5.37 -37.30 -0.58
N ALA A 670 -5.43 -36.57 -1.70
CA ALA A 670 -6.67 -36.26 -2.40
C ALA A 670 -7.36 -37.51 -2.97
N LEU A 671 -6.61 -38.51 -3.45
CA LEU A 671 -7.17 -39.81 -3.87
C LEU A 671 -7.92 -40.54 -2.73
N LYS A 672 -7.53 -40.29 -1.47
CA LYS A 672 -8.14 -40.86 -0.26
C LYS A 672 -9.26 -39.99 0.31
N GLU A 673 -9.54 -38.82 -0.26
CA GLU A 673 -10.64 -37.94 0.15
C GLU A 673 -12.03 -38.62 0.13
N PRO A 674 -12.41 -39.42 -0.91
CA PRO A 674 -13.76 -40.01 -1.00
C PRO A 674 -14.06 -41.05 0.09
N SER A 675 -13.04 -41.78 0.57
CA SER A 675 -13.20 -42.77 1.65
C SER A 675 -13.26 -42.13 3.04
N ILE A 676 -12.89 -40.85 3.15
CA ILE A 676 -12.96 -40.07 4.40
C ILE A 676 -14.32 -39.37 4.49
N SER A 677 -14.90 -38.92 3.36
CA SER A 677 -16.27 -38.40 3.33
C SER A 677 -17.32 -39.49 3.60
N SER A 678 -17.16 -40.71 3.06
CA SER A 678 -18.11 -41.81 3.28
C SER A 678 -18.15 -42.32 4.73
N ASN A 679 -17.06 -42.18 5.49
CA ASN A 679 -17.00 -42.50 6.91
C ASN A 679 -17.60 -41.42 7.83
N ARG A 680 -17.81 -40.19 7.35
CA ARG A 680 -18.56 -39.16 8.09
C ARG A 680 -20.07 -39.41 8.02
N ASP A 681 -20.57 -39.93 6.91
CA ASP A 681 -22.01 -40.20 6.72
C ASP A 681 -22.47 -41.52 7.36
N SER A 682 -21.59 -42.53 7.49
CA SER A 682 -21.94 -43.84 8.08
C SER A 682 -22.08 -43.82 9.61
N ILE A 683 -21.46 -42.88 10.32
CA ILE A 683 -21.66 -42.68 11.77
C ILE A 683 -22.98 -41.95 12.06
N MET A 684 -23.59 -41.26 11.08
CA MET A 684 -24.87 -40.56 11.26
C MET A 684 -26.11 -41.46 11.11
N THR A 685 -25.97 -42.73 10.70
CA THR A 685 -27.11 -43.63 10.45
C THR A 685 -27.21 -44.81 11.43
N SER A 686 -26.28 -44.96 12.38
CA SER A 686 -26.29 -46.08 13.34
C SER A 686 -26.96 -45.81 14.70
N ASP A 687 -27.47 -44.59 14.95
CA ASP A 687 -28.18 -44.25 16.21
C ASP A 687 -29.70 -44.12 16.06
N LEU A 688 -30.27 -44.52 14.93
CA LEU A 688 -31.72 -44.54 14.69
C LEU A 688 -32.17 -45.89 14.14
N LYS A 689 -32.01 -46.95 14.94
CA LYS A 689 -32.81 -48.19 14.88
C LYS A 689 -32.51 -49.08 16.09
N ARG A 690 -32.99 -48.68 17.27
CA ARG A 690 -33.26 -49.59 18.40
C ARG A 690 -34.09 -48.91 19.48
N MET A 691 -35.38 -48.81 19.23
CA MET A 691 -36.39 -48.73 20.28
C MET A 691 -37.67 -49.36 19.76
N GLU A 692 -37.73 -50.69 19.84
CA GLU A 692 -38.95 -51.49 19.99
C GLU A 692 -38.54 -52.97 20.14
N SER A 693 -38.38 -53.42 21.38
CA SER A 693 -38.90 -54.70 21.87
C SER A 693 -38.43 -54.97 23.29
N ARG A 694 -39.41 -55.20 24.16
CA ARG A 694 -39.26 -55.78 25.50
C ARG A 694 -38.75 -57.21 25.35
N ASP A 695 -37.69 -57.56 26.06
CA ASP A 695 -37.69 -58.65 27.05
C ASP A 695 -36.28 -59.11 27.42
N SER A 696 -36.18 -59.56 28.67
CA SER A 696 -35.19 -60.48 29.24
C SER A 696 -34.18 -59.90 30.23
N LEU A 697 -34.36 -60.44 31.43
CA LEU A 697 -33.68 -60.31 32.70
C LEU A 697 -32.19 -60.72 32.70
N GLU A 698 -31.55 -60.29 33.78
CA GLU A 698 -30.38 -60.89 34.45
C GLU A 698 -29.00 -60.77 33.77
N ARG A 699 -28.09 -59.99 34.38
CA ARG A 699 -27.26 -60.45 35.53
C ARG A 699 -26.26 -59.35 35.91
N MET A 700 -26.49 -58.71 37.06
CA MET A 700 -25.57 -57.75 37.69
C MET A 700 -24.91 -58.41 38.91
N LYS A 701 -23.57 -58.42 38.97
CA LYS A 701 -22.75 -58.45 40.21
C LYS A 701 -21.52 -57.56 39.93
N ARG A 702 -21.37 -56.40 40.60
CA ARG A 702 -20.74 -56.15 41.93
C ARG A 702 -19.25 -56.57 41.92
N VAL A 703 -18.20 -55.82 42.30
CA VAL A 703 -17.91 -54.88 43.43
C VAL A 703 -16.60 -54.12 43.04
N ALA A 704 -16.53 -52.78 43.07
CA ALA A 704 -15.99 -51.85 44.10
C ALA A 704 -14.45 -51.79 44.36
N SER A 705 -13.92 -50.56 44.19
CA SER A 705 -12.96 -49.77 45.01
C SER A 705 -11.73 -50.42 45.69
N SER A 706 -10.52 -49.86 45.47
CA SER A 706 -9.81 -48.95 46.42
C SER A 706 -8.28 -48.79 46.15
N SER A 707 -7.80 -47.53 46.23
CA SER A 707 -6.51 -46.95 46.74
C SER A 707 -5.39 -47.86 47.31
N ALA A 708 -4.11 -47.51 47.43
CA ALA A 708 -3.16 -46.45 47.02
C ALA A 708 -1.74 -46.87 47.56
N ILE A 709 -0.69 -46.04 47.32
CA ILE A 709 0.51 -45.78 48.18
C ILE A 709 1.94 -46.25 47.72
N ASN A 710 2.79 -45.22 47.44
CA ASN A 710 4.25 -44.99 47.70
C ASN A 710 5.37 -45.75 46.92
N ASN A 711 6.58 -45.22 46.62
CA ASN A 711 7.39 -44.02 46.98
C ASN A 711 8.50 -43.80 45.90
N MET A 712 8.75 -42.61 45.35
CA MET A 712 9.75 -41.55 45.68
C MET A 712 11.26 -41.86 45.46
N SER A 713 11.91 -41.11 44.52
CA SER A 713 13.11 -40.28 44.77
C SER A 713 13.55 -39.42 43.53
N HIS A 714 13.78 -38.12 43.79
CA HIS A 714 14.67 -37.07 43.19
C HIS A 714 14.91 -36.99 41.65
N GLN A 715 15.02 -35.83 40.95
CA GLN A 715 14.99 -34.38 41.18
C GLN A 715 14.99 -33.71 39.77
N GLY A 716 14.23 -32.62 39.52
CA GLY A 716 14.30 -31.86 38.25
C GLY A 716 13.11 -30.96 37.89
N LEU A 717 13.06 -29.77 38.52
CA LEU A 717 12.37 -28.49 38.21
C LEU A 717 11.35 -28.34 37.03
N THR A 718 10.12 -27.95 37.41
CA THR A 718 9.25 -26.86 36.90
C THR A 718 8.82 -26.77 35.41
N GLN A 719 7.53 -27.01 35.12
CA GLN A 719 6.53 -26.02 34.60
C GLN A 719 5.26 -26.75 34.13
N ASN A 720 4.19 -26.67 34.93
CA ASN A 720 2.84 -27.09 34.56
C ASN A 720 1.94 -25.85 34.55
N TYR A 721 1.58 -25.37 33.37
CA TYR A 721 0.36 -24.60 33.09
C TYR A 721 0.16 -24.56 31.57
N CYS A 722 -0.83 -25.30 31.07
CA CYS A 722 -1.90 -24.86 30.16
C CYS A 722 -2.58 -26.12 29.60
N GLY A 723 -3.82 -26.34 30.02
CA GLY A 723 -4.63 -27.48 29.59
C GLY A 723 -4.91 -27.43 28.10
N SER A 724 -4.32 -28.38 27.39
CA SER A 724 -4.72 -28.80 26.05
C SER A 724 -6.17 -29.30 26.06
N PRO A 725 -7.00 -29.01 25.04
CA PRO A 725 -8.08 -29.90 24.67
C PRO A 725 -7.51 -31.01 23.79
N SER A 726 -7.63 -32.23 24.30
CA SER A 726 -7.07 -33.47 23.77
C SER A 726 -8.06 -34.20 22.85
N ILE A 727 -7.50 -34.90 21.86
CA ILE A 727 -7.89 -36.26 21.42
C ILE A 727 -9.17 -36.39 20.57
N LEU A 728 -8.95 -36.47 19.25
CA LEU A 728 -9.65 -37.44 18.40
C LEU A 728 -9.11 -38.85 18.74
N PRO A 729 -9.94 -39.90 18.82
CA PRO A 729 -9.54 -41.19 19.35
C PRO A 729 -8.41 -41.81 18.50
N SER A 730 -7.41 -42.35 19.21
CA SER A 730 -6.28 -43.06 18.64
C SER A 730 -6.71 -44.39 18.03
N LEU A 731 -6.81 -44.46 16.70
CA LEU A 731 -6.66 -45.72 15.95
C LEU A 731 -5.59 -45.50 14.87
N GLY A 732 -4.55 -46.34 14.87
CA GLY A 732 -3.29 -46.15 14.15
C GLY A 732 -3.42 -46.10 12.63
N GLY A 733 -2.59 -45.25 12.00
CA GLY A 733 -2.28 -45.28 10.56
C GLY A 733 -2.32 -43.96 9.78
N TYR A 734 -2.92 -42.88 10.31
CA TYR A 734 -3.37 -41.75 9.46
C TYR A 734 -2.82 -40.34 9.79
N ASN A 735 -1.63 -40.20 10.40
CA ASN A 735 -1.05 -38.89 10.74
C ASN A 735 0.06 -38.44 9.77
N SER A 736 -0.29 -38.12 8.52
CA SER A 736 0.64 -37.46 7.60
C SER A 736 0.50 -35.94 7.67
N ILE A 737 1.62 -35.20 7.70
CA ILE A 737 1.63 -33.72 7.67
C ILE A 737 0.83 -33.15 6.50
N TYR A 738 0.90 -33.80 5.34
CA TYR A 738 0.18 -33.43 4.12
C TYR A 738 -1.34 -33.54 4.31
N MET A 739 -1.82 -34.48 5.13
CA MET A 739 -3.24 -34.60 5.47
C MET A 739 -3.73 -33.40 6.28
N LYS A 740 -2.93 -32.94 7.27
CA LYS A 740 -3.29 -31.75 8.07
C LYS A 740 -3.39 -30.50 7.21
N ILE A 741 -2.43 -30.31 6.29
CA ILE A 741 -2.42 -29.18 5.35
C ILE A 741 -3.63 -29.26 4.42
N TRP A 742 -3.93 -30.46 3.88
CA TRP A 742 -5.09 -30.68 3.02
C TRP A 742 -6.41 -30.36 3.73
N ILE A 743 -6.60 -30.83 4.97
CA ILE A 743 -7.79 -30.52 5.78
C ILE A 743 -7.93 -29.00 5.98
N ALA A 744 -6.84 -28.29 6.27
CA ALA A 744 -6.86 -26.85 6.45
C ALA A 744 -7.20 -26.10 5.14
N LEU A 745 -6.68 -26.54 3.99
CA LEU A 745 -7.07 -25.99 2.70
C LEU A 745 -8.55 -26.25 2.40
N CYS A 746 -9.06 -27.45 2.70
CA CYS A 746 -10.47 -27.78 2.55
C CYS A 746 -11.37 -26.97 3.49
N SER A 747 -10.92 -26.61 4.71
CA SER A 747 -11.70 -25.70 5.57
C SER A 747 -11.72 -24.28 5.01
N LEU A 748 -10.61 -23.82 4.42
CA LEU A 748 -10.53 -22.50 3.76
C LEU A 748 -11.32 -22.44 2.44
N GLU A 749 -11.70 -23.57 1.84
CA GLU A 749 -12.64 -23.58 0.69
C GLU A 749 -14.07 -23.16 1.07
N ILE A 750 -14.45 -23.39 2.33
CA ILE A 750 -15.79 -23.07 2.88
C ILE A 750 -15.72 -21.75 3.66
N ASP A 751 -14.69 -20.94 3.41
CA ASP A 751 -14.49 -19.67 4.10
C ASP A 751 -15.66 -18.69 3.86
N PRO A 752 -16.18 -18.01 4.89
CA PRO A 752 -17.24 -17.02 4.74
C PRO A 752 -16.86 -15.86 3.81
N HIS A 753 -15.57 -15.55 3.66
CA HIS A 753 -15.09 -14.52 2.74
C HIS A 753 -14.89 -15.10 1.33
N PRO A 754 -15.60 -14.60 0.30
CA PRO A 754 -15.64 -15.21 -1.03
C PRO A 754 -14.27 -15.30 -1.72
N ASP A 755 -13.43 -14.28 -1.59
CA ASP A 755 -12.08 -14.32 -2.16
C ASP A 755 -11.17 -15.38 -1.52
N VAL A 756 -11.29 -15.62 -0.21
CA VAL A 756 -10.48 -16.62 0.51
C VAL A 756 -10.89 -18.00 0.01
N ALA A 757 -12.20 -18.28 -0.01
CA ALA A 757 -12.78 -19.50 -0.55
C ALA A 757 -12.36 -19.75 -1.99
N ARG A 758 -12.42 -18.73 -2.85
CA ARG A 758 -12.00 -18.81 -4.25
C ARG A 758 -10.51 -19.15 -4.39
N MET A 759 -9.64 -18.48 -3.65
CA MET A 759 -8.20 -18.76 -3.68
C MET A 759 -7.87 -20.18 -3.22
N ALA A 760 -8.49 -20.64 -2.13
CA ALA A 760 -8.32 -22.00 -1.64
C ALA A 760 -8.81 -23.03 -2.68
N CYS A 761 -9.98 -22.79 -3.28
CA CYS A 761 -10.55 -23.65 -4.31
C CYS A 761 -9.69 -23.72 -5.58
N THR A 762 -8.98 -22.65 -5.95
CA THR A 762 -8.01 -22.70 -7.06
C THR A 762 -6.83 -23.62 -6.74
N VAL A 763 -6.27 -23.53 -5.53
CA VAL A 763 -5.11 -24.37 -5.12
C VAL A 763 -5.50 -25.84 -5.01
N THR A 764 -6.61 -26.16 -4.37
CA THR A 764 -7.06 -27.56 -4.24
C THR A 764 -7.65 -28.08 -5.54
N GLY A 765 -8.31 -27.23 -6.31
CA GLY A 765 -8.83 -27.55 -7.64
C GLY A 765 -7.75 -28.01 -8.60
N HIS A 766 -6.55 -27.42 -8.53
CA HIS A 766 -5.38 -27.87 -9.29
C HIS A 766 -5.03 -29.34 -9.01
N ILE A 767 -4.93 -29.72 -7.73
CA ILE A 767 -4.65 -31.12 -7.35
C ILE A 767 -5.81 -32.05 -7.74
N ARG A 768 -7.07 -31.63 -7.53
CA ARG A 768 -8.23 -32.43 -7.91
C ARG A 768 -8.33 -32.65 -9.43
N ALA A 769 -7.94 -31.66 -10.23
CA ALA A 769 -7.87 -31.78 -11.69
C ALA A 769 -6.83 -32.84 -12.11
N ILE A 770 -5.62 -32.79 -11.53
CA ILE A 770 -4.57 -33.79 -11.80
C ILE A 770 -5.02 -35.20 -11.39
N VAL A 771 -5.68 -35.33 -10.23
CA VAL A 771 -6.26 -36.61 -9.78
C VAL A 771 -7.30 -37.13 -10.77
N LYS A 772 -8.13 -36.25 -11.33
CA LYS A 772 -9.16 -36.60 -12.31
C LYS A 772 -8.53 -37.10 -13.61
N GLU A 773 -7.53 -36.40 -14.13
CA GLU A 773 -6.76 -36.83 -15.32
C GLU A 773 -6.08 -38.19 -15.09
N HIS A 774 -5.49 -38.41 -13.90
CA HIS A 774 -4.89 -39.69 -13.54
C HIS A 774 -5.91 -40.84 -13.49
N ARG A 775 -7.14 -40.58 -13.02
CA ARG A 775 -8.23 -41.56 -13.02
C ARG A 775 -8.71 -41.86 -14.43
N GLU A 776 -8.94 -40.83 -15.26
CA GLU A 776 -9.38 -40.99 -16.65
C GLU A 776 -8.34 -41.75 -17.48
N TYR A 777 -7.04 -41.50 -17.28
CA TYR A 777 -5.97 -42.26 -17.93
C TYR A 777 -5.92 -43.72 -17.48
N ALA A 778 -6.10 -44.00 -16.18
CA ALA A 778 -6.16 -45.37 -15.66
C ALA A 778 -7.38 -46.14 -16.18
N ASP A 779 -8.53 -45.50 -16.24
CA ASP A 779 -9.77 -46.09 -16.77
C ASP A 779 -9.68 -46.35 -18.28
N ASN A 780 -9.00 -45.48 -19.05
CA ASN A 780 -8.73 -45.68 -20.47
C ASN A 780 -7.74 -46.84 -20.75
N LEU A 781 -6.76 -47.06 -19.87
CA LEU A 781 -5.87 -48.23 -19.94
C LEU A 781 -6.60 -49.54 -19.62
N LEU A 782 -7.51 -49.52 -18.66
CA LEU A 782 -8.34 -50.68 -18.29
C LEU A 782 -9.37 -51.02 -19.38
N SER A 783 -9.96 -50.02 -20.03
CA SER A 783 -10.88 -50.22 -21.16
C SER A 783 -10.15 -50.71 -22.42
N SER A 784 -8.91 -50.26 -22.66
CA SER A 784 -8.04 -50.77 -23.74
C SER A 784 -7.63 -52.23 -23.52
N MET A 785 -7.39 -52.66 -22.28
CA MET A 785 -7.06 -54.07 -21.95
C MET A 785 -8.27 -55.01 -22.09
N ASN A 786 -9.49 -54.52 -21.85
CA ASN A 786 -10.71 -55.31 -21.99
C ASN A 786 -11.15 -55.52 -23.45
N ASN A 787 -10.67 -54.71 -24.40
CA ASN A 787 -11.00 -54.86 -25.83
C ASN A 787 -10.10 -55.86 -26.60
N SER A 788 -9.09 -56.45 -25.96
CA SER A 788 -8.12 -57.35 -26.62
C SER A 788 -8.13 -58.79 -26.11
N SER A 789 -9.30 -59.42 -25.96
CA SER A 789 -9.38 -60.87 -25.74
C SER A 789 -10.64 -61.53 -26.29
N LEU A 790 -10.59 -61.97 -27.56
CA LEU A 790 -11.52 -62.95 -28.14
C LEU A 790 -10.76 -63.82 -29.16
N SER A 791 -10.26 -64.98 -28.69
CA SER A 791 -10.08 -66.19 -29.51
C SER A 791 -9.64 -67.38 -28.63
N LEU A 792 -10.51 -68.39 -28.49
CA LEU A 792 -10.24 -69.74 -27.97
C LEU A 792 -9.89 -70.69 -29.14
N PRO A 793 -9.19 -71.84 -28.94
CA PRO A 793 -9.86 -73.13 -28.65
C PRO A 793 -8.99 -74.14 -27.82
N PRO A 794 -9.27 -75.47 -27.71
CA PRO A 794 -10.12 -76.14 -26.70
C PRO A 794 -9.41 -77.18 -25.75
N SER A 795 -10.17 -77.56 -24.71
CA SER A 795 -10.13 -78.55 -23.58
C SER A 795 -9.35 -79.90 -23.69
N PRO A 796 -9.25 -80.83 -22.68
CA PRO A 796 -9.98 -80.94 -21.39
C PRO A 796 -9.28 -81.55 -20.13
N ASN A 797 -10.02 -81.47 -19.00
CA ASN A 797 -10.13 -82.39 -17.84
C ASN A 797 -9.11 -82.43 -16.67
N LYS A 798 -9.69 -82.41 -15.46
CA LYS A 798 -9.11 -82.47 -14.11
C LYS A 798 -9.14 -83.88 -13.51
N GLY A 799 -8.23 -84.14 -12.57
CA GLY A 799 -8.40 -84.99 -11.37
C GLY A 799 -7.28 -84.66 -10.35
N ASN A 800 -7.57 -84.17 -9.13
CA ASN A 800 -7.79 -84.92 -7.87
C ASN A 800 -6.51 -85.69 -7.40
N TYR A 801 -5.95 -85.68 -6.17
CA TYR A 801 -6.42 -85.54 -4.77
C TYR A 801 -5.20 -85.29 -3.82
N PHE A 802 -5.43 -84.51 -2.75
CA PHE A 802 -5.09 -84.68 -1.31
C PHE A 802 -3.70 -85.08 -0.73
N SER A 803 -3.43 -84.43 0.43
CA SER A 803 -2.72 -84.86 1.67
C SER A 803 -1.22 -85.19 1.58
N GLY A 804 -0.31 -84.72 2.43
CA GLY A 804 -0.43 -84.01 3.70
C GLY A 804 0.47 -84.71 4.73
N GLU A 805 1.71 -84.21 4.94
CA GLU A 805 2.54 -84.44 6.13
C GLU A 805 3.73 -83.44 6.13
N SER A 806 4.11 -82.93 7.31
CA SER A 806 5.18 -81.93 7.56
C SER A 806 6.36 -82.59 8.32
N PRO A 807 7.43 -81.86 8.69
CA PRO A 807 8.53 -81.22 7.95
C PRO A 807 9.90 -81.89 8.37
N PRO A 808 11.16 -81.37 8.26
CA PRO A 808 11.60 -79.98 8.07
C PRO A 808 12.90 -79.67 7.28
N THR A 809 13.06 -78.34 7.08
CA THR A 809 14.29 -77.51 6.96
C THR A 809 15.26 -77.57 5.75
N LEU A 810 15.62 -76.34 5.34
CA LEU A 810 16.78 -75.83 4.58
C LEU A 810 16.64 -75.62 3.05
N HIS A 811 16.69 -74.32 2.69
CA HIS A 811 17.01 -73.58 1.44
C HIS A 811 17.33 -74.38 0.15
N PRO A 812 16.96 -73.90 -1.08
CA PRO A 812 17.51 -72.64 -1.66
C PRO A 812 16.68 -71.87 -2.74
N THR A 813 17.19 -70.66 -3.09
CA THR A 813 17.23 -69.95 -4.41
C THR A 813 16.00 -69.69 -5.30
N GLY A 814 15.82 -68.38 -5.68
CA GLY A 814 15.35 -67.80 -6.97
C GLY A 814 13.96 -68.20 -7.51
N ASP A 815 13.13 -67.36 -8.13
CA ASP A 815 13.21 -65.99 -8.64
C ASP A 815 11.78 -65.52 -9.02
N LEU A 816 11.55 -64.19 -8.98
CA LEU A 816 10.58 -63.39 -9.77
C LEU A 816 9.05 -63.42 -9.42
N PRO A 817 8.31 -62.32 -9.69
CA PRO A 817 8.07 -61.27 -8.69
C PRO A 817 6.57 -60.98 -8.45
N LYS A 818 6.23 -60.47 -7.25
CA LYS A 818 4.99 -59.73 -7.00
C LYS A 818 5.30 -58.34 -6.47
N TYR A 819 4.87 -57.35 -7.24
CA TYR A 819 4.85 -55.94 -6.89
C TYR A 819 3.91 -55.70 -5.71
N THR A 820 4.48 -55.49 -4.52
CA THR A 820 4.09 -54.42 -3.59
C THR A 820 5.00 -54.47 -2.37
N ARG A 821 5.84 -53.45 -2.17
CA ARG A 821 6.36 -53.15 -0.83
C ARG A 821 6.55 -51.64 -0.62
N SER A 822 5.92 -51.21 0.46
CA SER A 822 6.35 -50.15 1.35
C SER A 822 7.86 -50.17 1.61
N ILE A 823 8.49 -48.98 1.67
CA ILE A 823 9.65 -48.75 2.53
C ILE A 823 9.51 -47.38 3.20
N LEU A 824 9.15 -47.41 4.48
CA LEU A 824 9.51 -46.42 5.50
C LEU A 824 10.51 -47.14 6.42
N ALA A 825 11.78 -46.75 6.40
CA ALA A 825 12.72 -47.04 7.47
C ALA A 825 13.94 -46.12 7.38
N ASN A 826 13.98 -45.12 8.26
CA ASN A 826 15.17 -44.34 8.60
C ASN A 826 16.22 -45.26 9.26
N ARG A 827 17.48 -45.17 8.83
CA ARG A 827 18.64 -45.51 9.66
C ARG A 827 19.85 -44.64 9.33
N ASN A 828 20.28 -43.88 10.34
CA ASN A 828 21.49 -43.07 10.39
C ASN A 828 22.77 -43.88 10.11
N LYS A 829 23.69 -43.33 9.30
CA LYS A 829 25.16 -43.47 9.50
C LYS A 829 25.95 -42.39 8.72
N LYS A 830 27.01 -41.89 9.37
CA LYS A 830 27.91 -40.79 8.97
C LYS A 830 28.82 -41.11 7.75
N MET A 831 29.14 -40.03 7.03
CA MET A 831 30.32 -39.69 6.17
C MET A 831 31.16 -40.80 5.52
N HIS A 832 31.29 -40.73 4.18
CA HIS A 832 32.56 -40.57 3.46
C HIS A 832 32.33 -39.94 2.06
N LYS A 833 33.22 -39.02 1.66
CA LYS A 833 33.29 -38.40 0.32
C LYS A 833 33.67 -39.45 -0.72
N ASN A 834 33.10 -39.35 -1.92
CA ASN A 834 33.88 -39.46 -3.16
C ASN A 834 33.20 -38.77 -4.34
N THR A 835 34.03 -38.00 -5.02
CA THR A 835 33.91 -37.25 -6.27
C THR A 835 33.51 -38.14 -7.44
N MET A 836 32.67 -37.67 -8.37
CA MET A 836 32.89 -37.71 -9.84
C MET A 836 31.65 -37.26 -10.64
N ASN A 837 31.93 -36.42 -11.63
CA ASN A 837 31.16 -36.01 -12.81
C ASN A 837 30.09 -34.92 -12.68
N GLU A 838 30.59 -33.70 -12.48
CA GLU A 838 30.09 -32.51 -13.19
C GLU A 838 30.40 -32.65 -14.68
N ASN A 839 29.36 -32.67 -15.53
CA ASN A 839 29.29 -32.19 -16.91
C ASN A 839 28.12 -32.89 -17.63
N ASN A 840 26.91 -32.35 -17.46
CA ASN A 840 25.78 -32.38 -18.43
C ASN A 840 24.39 -32.14 -17.76
N GLN A 841 24.27 -31.14 -16.89
CA GLN A 841 22.95 -30.64 -16.47
C GLN A 841 22.90 -29.11 -16.55
N ASP A 842 23.04 -28.59 -17.76
CA ASP A 842 22.60 -27.24 -18.07
C ASP A 842 21.17 -27.29 -18.64
N LYS A 843 20.27 -26.54 -18.00
CA LYS A 843 19.04 -25.92 -18.54
C LYS A 843 17.77 -26.78 -18.70
N ILE A 844 17.11 -27.13 -17.59
CA ILE A 844 15.64 -26.96 -17.46
C ILE A 844 15.34 -26.43 -16.05
N GLN A 845 15.27 -25.11 -15.93
CA GLN A 845 14.96 -24.38 -14.71
C GLN A 845 13.45 -24.50 -14.44
N PHE A 846 13.04 -25.37 -13.51
CA PHE A 846 11.64 -25.48 -13.06
C PHE A 846 11.26 -24.24 -12.21
N CYS A 847 10.96 -23.12 -12.86
CA CYS A 847 10.30 -22.00 -12.19
C CYS A 847 8.81 -22.36 -12.03
N ARG A 848 8.42 -22.84 -10.85
CA ARG A 848 7.02 -23.20 -10.54
C ARG A 848 6.14 -21.95 -10.66
N LYS A 849 5.16 -21.99 -11.57
CA LYS A 849 4.21 -20.88 -11.72
C LYS A 849 3.29 -20.83 -10.49
N PRO A 850 3.12 -19.67 -9.83
CA PRO A 850 2.17 -19.55 -8.73
C PRO A 850 0.75 -19.72 -9.24
N LEU A 851 -0.07 -20.46 -8.48
CA LEU A 851 -1.49 -20.67 -8.75
C LEU A 851 -2.31 -19.46 -8.33
N VAL A 852 -1.91 -18.82 -7.23
CA VAL A 852 -2.56 -17.62 -6.67
C VAL A 852 -1.52 -16.56 -6.32
N ARG A 853 -1.91 -15.29 -6.37
CA ARG A 853 -1.07 -14.16 -5.97
C ARG A 853 -1.89 -13.16 -5.17
N THR A 854 -1.26 -12.60 -4.15
CA THR A 854 -1.80 -11.51 -3.35
C THR A 854 -1.13 -10.19 -3.71
N LYS A 855 -1.84 -9.08 -3.49
CA LYS A 855 -1.33 -7.72 -3.70
C LYS A 855 -0.99 -6.99 -2.40
N PHE A 856 -0.85 -7.71 -1.28
CA PHE A 856 -0.63 -7.14 0.05
C PHE A 856 0.62 -6.25 0.13
N VAL A 857 1.76 -6.71 -0.41
CA VAL A 857 3.02 -5.95 -0.39
C VAL A 857 2.93 -4.70 -1.27
N GLU A 858 2.23 -4.79 -2.40
CA GLU A 858 2.02 -3.67 -3.31
C GLU A 858 1.07 -2.62 -2.69
N TRP A 859 -0.02 -3.08 -2.07
CA TRP A 859 -0.96 -2.25 -1.30
C TRP A 859 -0.25 -1.58 -0.12
N SER A 860 0.56 -2.31 0.66
CA SER A 860 1.32 -1.73 1.76
C SER A 860 2.33 -0.67 1.25
N SER A 861 2.95 -0.91 0.09
CA SER A 861 3.91 0.03 -0.52
C SER A 861 3.25 1.34 -0.98
N LYS A 862 1.95 1.31 -1.31
CA LYS A 862 1.15 2.48 -1.74
C LYS A 862 1.19 3.59 -0.69
N ARG A 863 1.26 3.25 0.61
CA ARG A 863 1.31 4.22 1.71
C ARG A 863 2.50 5.18 1.64
N PHE A 864 3.67 4.71 1.15
CA PHE A 864 4.82 5.61 0.99
C PHE A 864 4.69 6.53 -0.22
N ALA A 865 3.95 6.12 -1.26
CA ALA A 865 3.75 6.94 -2.45
C ALA A 865 2.72 8.06 -2.25
N LEU A 866 1.73 7.84 -1.38
CA LEU A 866 0.67 8.80 -1.10
C LEU A 866 1.00 9.74 0.06
N THR A 867 0.35 10.89 0.06
CA THR A 867 0.45 11.88 1.13
C THR A 867 -0.29 11.42 2.38
N ASN A 868 0.24 11.72 3.56
CA ASN A 868 -0.47 11.55 4.84
C ASN A 868 -1.64 12.55 5.04
N LYS A 869 -2.11 13.25 3.99
CA LYS A 869 -3.15 14.29 4.06
C LYS A 869 -4.47 13.79 4.68
N LYS A 870 -4.78 12.49 4.59
CA LYS A 870 -5.99 11.91 5.23
C LYS A 870 -6.01 12.07 6.75
N GLU A 871 -4.85 12.07 7.42
CA GLU A 871 -4.78 12.33 8.87
C GLU A 871 -5.12 13.79 9.22
N LYS A 872 -4.91 14.74 8.29
CA LYS A 872 -5.28 16.15 8.49
C LYS A 872 -6.78 16.38 8.38
N CYS A 873 -7.49 15.69 7.49
CA CYS A 873 -8.93 15.87 7.29
C CYS A 873 -9.78 15.46 8.51
N VAL A 874 -9.32 14.50 9.33
CA VAL A 874 -10.07 14.03 10.52
C VAL A 874 -10.06 15.07 11.65
N GLY A 875 -9.05 15.96 11.68
CA GLY A 875 -8.94 17.07 12.63
C GLY A 875 -9.42 18.42 12.07
N ASP A 876 -9.88 18.45 10.82
CA ASP A 876 -10.35 19.66 10.17
C ASP A 876 -11.83 19.91 10.48
N ILE A 877 -12.08 20.95 11.27
CA ILE A 877 -13.40 21.36 11.75
C ILE A 877 -14.28 21.89 10.60
N GLU A 878 -13.67 22.33 9.50
CA GLU A 878 -14.37 22.86 8.32
C GLU A 878 -14.62 21.78 7.26
N SER A 879 -14.15 20.54 7.48
CA SER A 879 -14.35 19.46 6.53
C SER A 879 -15.81 19.00 6.48
N SER A 880 -16.28 18.57 5.30
CA SER A 880 -17.63 18.02 5.15
C SER A 880 -17.86 16.80 6.03
N ILE A 881 -16.84 15.96 6.20
CA ILE A 881 -16.86 14.77 7.06
C ILE A 881 -17.07 15.16 8.52
N PHE A 882 -16.42 16.22 9.00
CA PHE A 882 -16.62 16.73 10.36
C PHE A 882 -18.04 17.25 10.55
N HIS A 883 -18.57 18.05 9.63
CA HIS A 883 -19.93 18.56 9.71
C HIS A 883 -21.00 17.46 9.69
N GLU A 884 -20.84 16.46 8.82
CA GLU A 884 -21.71 15.28 8.79
C GLU A 884 -21.67 14.51 10.12
N ARG A 885 -20.47 14.30 10.68
CA ARG A 885 -20.31 13.59 11.95
C ARG A 885 -20.94 14.36 13.10
N ASN A 886 -20.73 15.69 13.17
CA ASN A 886 -21.34 16.54 14.18
C ASN A 886 -22.87 16.56 14.07
N TRP A 887 -23.41 16.57 12.84
CA TRP A 887 -24.85 16.43 12.62
C TRP A 887 -25.39 15.10 13.18
N ARG A 888 -24.70 13.98 12.92
CA ARG A 888 -25.08 12.66 13.48
C ARG A 888 -25.06 12.66 15.01
N GLN A 889 -24.04 13.24 15.63
CA GLN A 889 -23.96 13.36 17.10
C GLN A 889 -25.11 14.17 17.69
N THR A 890 -25.42 15.32 17.07
CA THR A 890 -26.53 16.19 17.50
C THR A 890 -27.86 15.44 17.39
N ARG A 891 -28.09 14.75 16.27
CA ARG A 891 -29.26 13.89 16.05
C ARG A 891 -29.36 12.79 17.10
N ASN A 892 -28.27 12.07 17.37
CA ASN A 892 -28.26 10.97 18.34
C ASN A 892 -28.59 11.47 19.75
N THR A 893 -28.07 12.64 20.13
CA THR A 893 -28.36 13.29 21.41
C THR A 893 -29.85 13.61 21.54
N ASN A 894 -30.44 14.21 20.50
CA ASN A 894 -31.87 14.52 20.47
C ASN A 894 -32.73 13.25 20.60
N ILE A 895 -32.39 12.16 19.89
CA ILE A 895 -33.11 10.89 19.97
C ILE A 895 -33.05 10.28 21.38
N ARG A 896 -31.90 10.36 22.06
CA ARG A 896 -31.77 9.90 23.45
C ARG A 896 -32.65 10.72 24.40
N LEU A 897 -32.68 12.05 24.22
CA LEU A 897 -33.53 12.95 25.01
C LEU A 897 -35.02 12.66 24.79
N GLU A 898 -35.45 12.48 23.55
CA GLU A 898 -36.82 12.08 23.20
C GLU A 898 -37.19 10.74 23.85
N ALA A 899 -36.30 9.74 23.75
CA ALA A 899 -36.53 8.41 24.29
C ALA A 899 -36.66 8.41 25.83
N ASP A 900 -35.88 9.24 26.54
CA ASP A 900 -35.99 9.35 28.00
C ASP A 900 -37.36 9.87 28.45
N GLU A 901 -37.97 10.79 27.68
CA GLU A 901 -39.34 11.25 27.93
C GLU A 901 -40.36 10.14 27.70
N GLU A 902 -40.17 9.31 26.66
CA GLU A 902 -41.01 8.14 26.37
C GLU A 902 -40.90 7.05 27.46
N HIS A 903 -39.71 6.82 28.02
CA HIS A 903 -39.49 5.81 29.07
C HIS A 903 -40.34 6.06 30.32
N ARG A 904 -40.50 7.33 30.71
CA ARG A 904 -41.34 7.71 31.85
C ARG A 904 -42.82 7.41 31.61
N ARG A 905 -43.25 7.39 30.34
CA ARG A 905 -44.62 7.08 29.94
C ARG A 905 -44.86 5.59 29.73
N ALA A 906 -43.81 4.81 29.46
CA ALA A 906 -43.89 3.39 29.08
C ALA A 906 -44.60 2.48 30.10
N SER A 907 -44.56 2.81 31.39
CA SER A 907 -45.21 2.02 32.45
C SER A 907 -46.72 2.29 32.58
N VAL A 908 -47.22 3.38 31.99
CA VAL A 908 -48.59 3.87 32.16
C VAL A 908 -49.39 3.78 30.86
N TYR A 909 -48.77 4.11 29.73
CA TYR A 909 -49.43 4.20 28.43
C TYR A 909 -49.40 2.89 27.65
N ARG A 910 -50.42 2.68 26.82
CA ARG A 910 -50.51 1.50 25.94
C ARG A 910 -49.59 1.67 24.72
N ILE A 911 -48.98 0.56 24.32
CA ILE A 911 -48.22 0.43 23.07
C ILE A 911 -49.13 -0.31 22.09
N ASP A 912 -49.93 0.43 21.31
CA ASP A 912 -50.90 -0.10 20.33
C ASP A 912 -50.91 0.67 19.01
N SER A 913 -50.29 1.85 18.95
CA SER A 913 -50.19 2.66 17.73
C SER A 913 -49.30 1.98 16.69
N GLN A 914 -49.91 1.42 15.65
CA GLN A 914 -49.22 0.78 14.52
C GLN A 914 -48.70 1.85 13.55
N MET A 915 -47.38 2.01 13.50
CA MET A 915 -46.72 3.03 12.65
C MET A 915 -46.31 2.48 11.28
N PHE A 916 -46.01 1.19 11.20
CA PHE A 916 -45.45 0.56 10.00
C PHE A 916 -46.00 -0.85 9.82
N GLN A 917 -46.34 -1.19 8.58
CA GLN A 917 -46.70 -2.54 8.14
C GLN A 917 -46.15 -2.79 6.73
N ILE A 918 -45.40 -3.87 6.57
CA ILE A 918 -44.95 -4.31 5.25
C ILE A 918 -44.99 -5.84 5.14
N ARG A 919 -45.18 -6.32 3.90
CA ARG A 919 -45.09 -7.75 3.58
C ARG A 919 -43.74 -8.09 2.93
N THR A 920 -43.05 -9.08 3.47
CA THR A 920 -41.80 -9.62 2.95
C THR A 920 -42.05 -10.82 2.02
N ALA A 921 -41.02 -11.21 1.25
CA ALA A 921 -41.10 -12.39 0.38
C ALA A 921 -41.02 -13.72 1.15
N VAL A 922 -40.31 -13.72 2.28
CA VAL A 922 -40.09 -14.88 3.16
C VAL A 922 -40.45 -14.48 4.58
N PRO A 923 -40.97 -15.39 5.43
CA PRO A 923 -41.29 -15.07 6.82
C PRO A 923 -40.07 -14.50 7.55
N PRO A 924 -40.20 -13.37 8.28
CA PRO A 924 -39.11 -12.81 9.05
C PRO A 924 -38.70 -13.78 10.17
N SER A 925 -37.40 -14.12 10.20
CA SER A 925 -36.80 -14.95 11.23
C SER A 925 -36.26 -14.11 12.39
N LEU A 926 -35.63 -12.97 12.10
CA LEU A 926 -35.08 -12.04 13.08
C LEU A 926 -35.38 -10.60 12.66
N LEU A 927 -35.50 -9.74 13.67
CA LEU A 927 -35.73 -8.31 13.51
C LEU A 927 -34.75 -7.56 14.42
N GLN A 928 -34.18 -6.48 13.91
CA GLN A 928 -33.37 -5.58 14.73
C GLN A 928 -33.57 -4.12 14.29
N LEU A 929 -34.07 -3.31 15.21
CA LEU A 929 -34.25 -1.87 15.00
C LEU A 929 -32.90 -1.16 15.14
N HIS A 930 -32.62 -0.24 14.22
CA HIS A 930 -31.43 0.60 14.30
C HIS A 930 -31.61 1.63 15.44
N PRO A 931 -30.57 1.93 16.25
CA PRO A 931 -30.74 2.78 17.43
C PRO A 931 -31.09 4.25 17.16
N PHE A 932 -30.70 4.81 16.02
CA PHE A 932 -30.85 6.25 15.72
C PHE A 932 -31.61 6.50 14.41
N ASP A 933 -31.12 5.98 13.29
CA ASP A 933 -31.87 5.98 12.03
C ASP A 933 -33.17 5.16 12.11
N GLN A 934 -34.22 5.59 11.41
CA GLN A 934 -35.52 4.89 11.33
C GLN A 934 -35.45 3.64 10.42
N GLN A 935 -34.49 2.77 10.68
CA GLN A 935 -34.21 1.59 9.89
C GLN A 935 -34.49 0.32 10.69
N ILE A 936 -34.98 -0.71 10.01
CA ILE A 936 -35.16 -2.04 10.55
C ILE A 936 -34.43 -3.06 9.68
N ALA A 937 -33.53 -3.82 10.29
CA ALA A 937 -32.90 -4.97 9.68
C ALA A 937 -33.78 -6.21 9.89
N VAL A 938 -34.01 -6.94 8.80
CA VAL A 938 -34.87 -8.12 8.76
C VAL A 938 -34.10 -9.24 8.10
N SER A 939 -34.05 -10.42 8.73
CA SER A 939 -33.58 -11.64 8.06
C SER A 939 -34.74 -12.51 7.61
N GLY A 940 -34.58 -13.11 6.44
CA GLY A 940 -35.31 -14.31 6.02
C GLY A 940 -34.48 -15.56 6.35
N ASN A 941 -34.62 -16.62 5.54
CA ASN A 941 -33.81 -17.83 5.69
C ASN A 941 -32.34 -17.55 5.33
N ASP A 942 -32.06 -17.23 4.06
CA ASP A 942 -30.71 -17.07 3.50
C ASP A 942 -30.38 -15.62 3.12
N SER A 943 -31.30 -14.69 3.34
CA SER A 943 -31.22 -13.31 2.90
C SER A 943 -31.56 -12.35 4.02
N PHE A 944 -31.07 -11.12 3.90
CA PHE A 944 -31.40 -10.03 4.81
C PHE A 944 -31.78 -8.78 4.01
N ALA A 945 -32.60 -7.93 4.60
CA ALA A 945 -33.05 -6.67 4.03
C ALA A 945 -33.12 -5.60 5.09
N ILE A 946 -32.86 -4.35 4.68
CA ILE A 946 -33.01 -3.17 5.53
C ILE A 946 -34.15 -2.34 4.95
N PHE A 947 -35.14 -2.06 5.77
CA PHE A 947 -36.28 -1.21 5.44
C PHE A 947 -36.23 0.07 6.26
N ASP A 948 -36.61 1.18 5.64
CA ASP A 948 -36.96 2.40 6.33
C ASP A 948 -38.42 2.27 6.80
N TRP A 949 -38.64 2.27 8.11
CA TRP A 949 -40.00 2.13 8.66
C TRP A 949 -40.75 3.47 8.77
N GLY A 950 -40.09 4.60 8.49
CA GLY A 950 -40.74 5.91 8.36
C GLY A 950 -41.34 6.14 6.97
N THR A 951 -40.62 5.78 5.91
CA THR A 951 -41.08 5.92 4.51
C THR A 951 -41.68 4.64 3.91
N GLY A 952 -41.39 3.49 4.52
CA GLY A 952 -41.71 2.17 3.97
C GLY A 952 -40.80 1.71 2.83
N ALA A 953 -39.76 2.48 2.50
CA ALA A 953 -38.83 2.15 1.42
C ALA A 953 -37.88 1.00 1.81
N LYS A 954 -37.67 0.06 0.89
CA LYS A 954 -36.61 -0.94 1.01
C LYS A 954 -35.27 -0.31 0.62
N ILE A 955 -34.40 -0.06 1.61
CA ILE A 955 -33.08 0.56 1.43
C ILE A 955 -32.14 -0.42 0.72
N MET A 956 -32.06 -1.66 1.22
CA MET A 956 -31.22 -2.68 0.61
C MET A 956 -31.67 -4.10 0.88
N SER A 957 -31.10 -5.03 0.10
CA SER A 957 -31.13 -6.45 0.42
C SER A 957 -29.86 -7.14 -0.04
N GLY A 958 -29.35 -8.03 0.81
CA GLY A 958 -28.22 -8.90 0.51
C GLY A 958 -28.62 -10.38 0.61
N GLN A 959 -27.90 -11.22 -0.12
CA GLN A 959 -27.96 -12.67 0.04
C GLN A 959 -26.75 -13.13 0.86
N ASN A 960 -27.00 -13.90 1.91
CA ASN A 960 -25.95 -14.48 2.76
C ASN A 960 -25.52 -15.86 2.24
N LYS A 961 -25.27 -15.99 0.94
CA LYS A 961 -24.86 -17.28 0.36
C LYS A 961 -23.46 -17.68 0.83
N SER A 962 -23.33 -18.90 1.34
CA SER A 962 -22.05 -19.58 1.52
C SER A 962 -21.61 -20.19 0.18
N SER A 963 -20.31 -20.22 -0.11
CA SER A 963 -19.74 -20.59 -1.42
C SER A 963 -20.06 -22.04 -1.85
N ARG A 964 -20.45 -22.92 -0.92
CA ARG A 964 -20.78 -24.33 -1.20
C ARG A 964 -21.95 -24.94 -0.41
N MET A 965 -22.37 -24.37 0.72
CA MET A 965 -23.47 -24.94 1.50
C MET A 965 -24.83 -24.37 1.04
N ILE A 966 -25.66 -25.23 0.46
CA ILE A 966 -26.91 -24.86 -0.23
C ILE A 966 -28.05 -24.45 0.74
N ASN A 967 -27.92 -24.70 2.05
CA ASN A 967 -29.03 -24.54 3.03
C ASN A 967 -28.62 -23.83 4.34
N THR A 968 -27.82 -22.77 4.29
CA THR A 968 -27.44 -22.00 5.51
C THR A 968 -28.52 -21.00 5.89
N LYS A 969 -28.78 -20.86 7.20
CA LYS A 969 -29.78 -19.92 7.75
C LYS A 969 -29.12 -18.81 8.55
N VAL A 970 -29.65 -17.60 8.46
CA VAL A 970 -29.25 -16.48 9.32
C VAL A 970 -29.80 -16.70 10.74
N THR A 971 -28.92 -16.68 11.74
CA THR A 971 -29.27 -16.96 13.14
C THR A 971 -29.10 -15.78 14.08
N ALA A 972 -28.31 -14.76 13.70
CA ALA A 972 -28.20 -13.52 14.46
C ALA A 972 -27.93 -12.30 13.56
N LEU A 973 -28.37 -11.14 14.02
CA LEU A 973 -28.14 -9.82 13.44
C LEU A 973 -27.63 -8.88 14.54
N GLU A 974 -26.62 -8.06 14.24
CA GLU A 974 -26.14 -7.01 15.16
C GLU A 974 -25.70 -5.74 14.41
N TRP A 975 -25.98 -4.56 14.98
CA TRP A 975 -25.52 -3.27 14.46
C TRP A 975 -24.17 -2.88 15.09
N ILE A 976 -23.19 -2.53 14.25
CA ILE A 976 -21.88 -2.01 14.66
C ILE A 976 -21.78 -0.53 14.31
N ASN A 977 -21.08 0.25 15.13
CA ASN A 977 -20.83 1.68 14.94
C ASN A 977 -22.13 2.49 14.73
N SER A 978 -23.22 2.08 15.40
CA SER A 978 -24.55 2.68 15.21
C SER A 978 -24.60 4.19 15.48
N HIS A 979 -23.70 4.72 16.31
CA HIS A 979 -23.60 6.14 16.64
C HIS A 979 -23.01 7.00 15.51
N ASP A 980 -22.36 6.43 14.50
CA ASP A 980 -21.79 7.17 13.36
C ASP A 980 -22.16 6.48 12.04
N ILE A 981 -21.21 5.81 11.39
CA ILE A 981 -21.47 5.04 10.16
C ILE A 981 -21.77 3.58 10.54
N SER A 982 -23.06 3.27 10.60
CA SER A 982 -23.58 1.96 10.98
C SER A 982 -23.24 0.86 9.97
N MET A 983 -22.90 -0.32 10.45
CA MET A 983 -22.68 -1.54 9.65
C MET A 983 -23.49 -2.69 10.23
N LEU A 984 -23.91 -3.63 9.38
CA LEU A 984 -24.73 -4.77 9.79
C LEU A 984 -23.90 -6.05 9.82
N MET A 985 -23.78 -6.65 11.01
CA MET A 985 -23.20 -7.97 11.20
C MET A 985 -24.29 -9.03 11.04
N VAL A 986 -23.99 -10.08 10.28
CA VAL A 986 -24.91 -11.20 10.00
C VAL A 986 -24.17 -12.50 10.30
N ALA A 987 -24.74 -13.32 11.19
CA ALA A 987 -24.22 -14.65 11.51
C ALA A 987 -25.11 -15.74 10.93
N SER A 988 -24.47 -16.80 10.44
CA SER A 988 -25.10 -18.00 9.89
C SER A 988 -25.03 -19.18 10.87
N ASP A 989 -25.91 -20.17 10.71
CA ASP A 989 -25.90 -21.44 11.45
C ASP A 989 -24.64 -22.30 11.22
N ASP A 990 -23.98 -22.14 10.07
CA ASP A 990 -22.75 -22.87 9.71
C ASP A 990 -21.48 -22.39 10.43
N GLY A 991 -21.56 -21.34 11.26
CA GLY A 991 -20.40 -20.78 11.92
C GLY A 991 -19.90 -19.46 11.30
N GLY A 992 -20.38 -19.09 10.11
CA GLY A 992 -19.88 -17.94 9.36
C GLY A 992 -20.45 -16.60 9.83
N ILE A 993 -19.58 -15.61 10.03
CA ILE A 993 -19.94 -14.23 10.35
C ILE A 993 -19.53 -13.33 9.20
N LYS A 994 -20.42 -12.43 8.77
CA LYS A 994 -20.18 -11.46 7.70
C LYS A 994 -20.57 -10.06 8.16
N LEU A 995 -19.73 -9.07 7.84
CA LEU A 995 -19.98 -7.66 8.12
C LEU A 995 -20.25 -6.90 6.82
N TRP A 996 -21.41 -6.26 6.74
CA TRP A 996 -21.89 -5.56 5.56
C TRP A 996 -21.99 -4.05 5.80
N ARG A 997 -21.53 -3.28 4.82
CA ARG A 997 -21.75 -1.84 4.76
C ARG A 997 -22.98 -1.52 3.91
N PRO A 998 -23.94 -0.75 4.44
CA PRO A 998 -24.99 -0.18 3.63
C PRO A 998 -24.44 0.81 2.60
N ASN A 999 -24.74 0.62 1.31
CA ASN A 999 -24.38 1.59 0.28
C ASN A 999 -25.45 2.68 0.19
N VAL A 1000 -25.03 3.94 0.27
CA VAL A 1000 -25.89 5.11 0.08
C VAL A 1000 -25.72 5.55 -1.37
N GLY A 1001 -26.55 5.06 -2.30
CA GLY A 1001 -26.43 5.36 -3.73
C GLY A 1001 -27.37 4.55 -4.63
N SER A 1002 -27.10 4.54 -5.93
CA SER A 1002 -27.92 3.87 -6.95
C SER A 1002 -27.86 2.34 -6.91
N SER A 1003 -26.81 1.75 -6.33
CA SER A 1003 -26.73 0.30 -6.10
C SER A 1003 -27.38 -0.06 -4.76
N ARG A 1004 -28.39 -0.94 -4.82
CA ARG A 1004 -29.07 -1.51 -3.64
C ARG A 1004 -28.33 -2.71 -3.04
N GLU A 1005 -27.18 -3.09 -3.60
CA GLU A 1005 -26.36 -4.20 -3.09
C GLU A 1005 -25.41 -3.73 -1.99
N PRO A 1006 -25.34 -4.44 -0.84
CA PRO A 1006 -24.40 -4.13 0.23
C PRO A 1006 -22.95 -4.53 -0.13
N THR A 1007 -21.99 -3.79 0.39
CA THR A 1007 -20.56 -4.14 0.26
C THR A 1007 -20.12 -4.99 1.46
N LEU A 1008 -19.54 -6.15 1.19
CA LEU A 1008 -18.92 -6.99 2.23
C LEU A 1008 -17.59 -6.38 2.66
N ILE A 1009 -17.42 -6.10 3.96
CA ILE A 1009 -16.19 -5.53 4.52
C ILE A 1009 -15.24 -6.63 4.96
N THR A 1010 -15.72 -7.54 5.80
CA THR A 1010 -14.95 -8.65 6.35
C THR A 1010 -15.88 -9.80 6.68
N ALA A 1011 -15.33 -11.01 6.74
CA ALA A 1011 -16.07 -12.22 7.04
C ALA A 1011 -15.13 -13.29 7.59
N TRP A 1012 -15.52 -14.01 8.63
CA TRP A 1012 -14.68 -15.05 9.27
C TRP A 1012 -15.51 -16.15 9.91
N GLN A 1013 -14.85 -17.27 10.22
CA GLN A 1013 -15.48 -18.44 10.83
C GLN A 1013 -15.39 -18.36 12.36
N ALA A 1014 -16.54 -18.37 13.03
CA ALA A 1014 -16.58 -18.31 14.49
C ALA A 1014 -16.25 -19.67 15.15
N PHE A 1015 -16.80 -20.76 14.60
CA PHE A 1015 -16.58 -22.14 15.07
C PHE A 1015 -16.41 -23.10 13.89
N ASN A 1016 -15.46 -24.04 13.97
CA ASN A 1016 -15.13 -24.97 12.87
C ASN A 1016 -15.91 -26.30 12.90
N GLU A 1017 -16.70 -26.55 13.95
CA GLU A 1017 -17.52 -27.77 14.06
C GLU A 1017 -18.97 -27.47 13.64
N PRO A 1018 -19.41 -27.84 12.43
CA PRO A 1018 -20.80 -27.72 12.04
C PRO A 1018 -21.61 -28.83 12.72
N LYS A 1019 -22.04 -28.59 13.95
CA LYS A 1019 -23.10 -29.38 14.59
C LYS A 1019 -24.45 -28.67 14.39
N SER A 1020 -24.79 -28.32 13.15
CA SER A 1020 -26.08 -27.69 12.83
C SER A 1020 -27.22 -28.70 13.05
N LYS A 1021 -27.71 -28.78 14.29
CA LYS A 1021 -28.96 -29.48 14.62
C LYS A 1021 -29.88 -28.68 15.56
N PHE A 1022 -29.42 -27.58 16.16
CA PHE A 1022 -30.17 -26.90 17.23
C PHE A 1022 -30.31 -25.37 17.04
N SER A 1023 -29.57 -24.55 17.79
CA SER A 1023 -29.78 -23.10 17.93
C SER A 1023 -28.97 -22.26 16.92
N GLY A 1024 -27.94 -22.84 16.30
CA GLY A 1024 -27.03 -22.13 15.40
C GLY A 1024 -26.00 -21.30 16.16
N ILE A 1025 -25.70 -20.08 15.68
CA ILE A 1025 -24.86 -19.11 16.40
C ILE A 1025 -25.73 -18.02 17.02
N VAL A 1026 -25.42 -17.69 18.27
CA VAL A 1026 -25.86 -16.45 18.91
C VAL A 1026 -24.68 -15.50 19.12
N MET A 1027 -24.93 -14.21 19.02
CA MET A 1027 -23.91 -13.18 19.19
C MET A 1027 -24.43 -11.97 19.96
N THR A 1028 -23.52 -11.24 20.61
CA THR A 1028 -23.75 -9.91 21.16
C THR A 1028 -22.52 -9.03 20.91
N TRP A 1029 -22.76 -7.78 20.52
CA TRP A 1029 -21.70 -6.81 20.22
C TRP A 1029 -21.51 -5.82 21.36
N GLU A 1030 -20.24 -5.54 21.70
CA GLU A 1030 -19.87 -4.52 22.67
C GLU A 1030 -19.07 -3.41 21.99
N GLN A 1031 -19.73 -2.30 21.67
CA GLN A 1031 -19.11 -1.19 20.95
C GLN A 1031 -17.91 -0.60 21.68
N TRP A 1032 -18.02 -0.42 23.00
CA TRP A 1032 -17.04 0.34 23.78
C TRP A 1032 -15.73 -0.42 24.05
N THR A 1033 -15.84 -1.73 24.22
CA THR A 1033 -14.71 -2.66 24.36
C THR A 1033 -14.25 -3.22 23.02
N GLN A 1034 -14.97 -2.94 21.92
CA GLN A 1034 -14.77 -3.50 20.59
C GLN A 1034 -14.71 -5.04 20.62
N THR A 1035 -15.56 -5.65 21.44
CA THR A 1035 -15.57 -7.09 21.67
C THR A 1035 -16.83 -7.72 21.10
N LEU A 1036 -16.67 -8.77 20.30
CA LEU A 1036 -17.79 -9.60 19.86
C LEU A 1036 -17.80 -10.89 20.67
N ILE A 1037 -18.94 -11.23 21.24
CA ILE A 1037 -19.12 -12.49 21.96
C ILE A 1037 -19.98 -13.41 21.13
N THR A 1038 -19.50 -14.63 20.87
CA THR A 1038 -20.22 -15.65 20.07
C THR A 1038 -20.37 -16.93 20.87
N ALA A 1039 -21.57 -17.50 20.84
CA ALA A 1039 -21.90 -18.81 21.43
C ALA A 1039 -22.91 -19.53 20.52
N GLY A 1040 -23.46 -20.66 20.95
CA GLY A 1040 -24.47 -21.39 20.19
C GLY A 1040 -24.42 -22.88 20.47
N ASP A 1041 -24.38 -23.67 19.41
CA ASP A 1041 -24.27 -25.15 19.48
C ASP A 1041 -22.88 -25.64 19.95
N SER A 1042 -21.93 -24.73 20.12
CA SER A 1042 -20.61 -25.00 20.70
C SER A 1042 -20.67 -25.03 22.23
N ARG A 1043 -19.82 -25.86 22.85
CA ARG A 1043 -19.61 -25.85 24.31
C ARG A 1043 -18.83 -24.63 24.80
N LEU A 1044 -18.40 -23.76 23.90
CA LEU A 1044 -17.56 -22.60 24.18
C LEU A 1044 -18.33 -21.29 23.95
N VAL A 1045 -18.14 -20.34 24.86
CA VAL A 1045 -18.44 -18.92 24.66
C VAL A 1045 -17.14 -18.23 24.27
N ARG A 1046 -17.05 -17.76 23.03
CA ARG A 1046 -15.82 -17.18 22.45
C ARG A 1046 -15.89 -15.67 22.42
N PHE A 1047 -14.81 -15.03 22.86
CA PHE A 1047 -14.64 -13.58 22.81
C PHE A 1047 -13.67 -13.21 21.69
N TRP A 1048 -14.10 -12.34 20.80
CA TRP A 1048 -13.31 -11.81 19.68
C TRP A 1048 -12.96 -10.35 19.95
N ASP A 1049 -11.70 -10.00 19.74
CA ASP A 1049 -11.22 -8.62 19.76
C ASP A 1049 -11.27 -8.09 18.32
N ALA A 1050 -12.19 -7.15 18.05
CA ALA A 1050 -12.38 -6.58 16.72
C ALA A 1050 -11.29 -5.56 16.33
N GLU A 1051 -10.58 -4.98 17.30
CA GLU A 1051 -9.45 -4.06 17.03
C GLU A 1051 -8.25 -4.86 16.50
N ARG A 1052 -7.98 -6.02 17.13
CA ARG A 1052 -6.87 -6.92 16.77
C ARG A 1052 -7.22 -7.95 15.70
N GLU A 1053 -8.51 -8.14 15.47
CA GLU A 1053 -9.07 -9.22 14.64
C GLU A 1053 -8.50 -10.58 15.06
N LEU A 1054 -8.62 -10.90 16.34
CA LEU A 1054 -8.14 -12.16 16.92
C LEU A 1054 -9.11 -12.69 17.97
N ILE A 1055 -9.00 -13.99 18.26
CA ILE A 1055 -9.65 -14.59 19.42
C ILE A 1055 -8.97 -14.04 20.69
N ALA A 1056 -9.74 -13.42 21.57
CA ALA A 1056 -9.25 -12.91 22.85
C ALA A 1056 -9.09 -14.06 23.85
N PHE A 1057 -10.16 -14.83 24.09
CA PHE A 1057 -10.19 -16.02 24.94
C PHE A 1057 -11.51 -16.79 24.76
N ASP A 1058 -11.52 -18.05 25.21
CA ASP A 1058 -12.69 -18.93 25.23
C ASP A 1058 -13.09 -19.27 26.67
N LEU A 1059 -14.40 -19.28 26.96
CA LEU A 1059 -14.99 -19.76 28.21
C LEU A 1059 -15.78 -21.04 27.98
N HIS A 1060 -15.74 -21.97 28.93
CA HIS A 1060 -16.51 -23.21 28.84
C HIS A 1060 -17.91 -23.01 29.44
N THR A 1061 -18.94 -23.33 28.66
CA THR A 1061 -20.34 -23.25 29.11
C THR A 1061 -20.60 -24.22 30.27
N GLY A 1062 -19.96 -25.40 30.24
CA GLY A 1062 -20.13 -26.48 31.21
C GLY A 1062 -21.46 -27.22 31.11
N THR A 1063 -22.08 -27.24 29.93
CA THR A 1063 -23.25 -28.07 29.57
C THR A 1063 -23.08 -28.61 28.16
N ASP A 1064 -23.78 -29.70 27.86
CA ASP A 1064 -23.88 -30.27 26.52
C ASP A 1064 -25.04 -29.66 25.72
N SER A 1065 -25.92 -28.92 26.39
CA SER A 1065 -27.03 -28.21 25.75
C SER A 1065 -26.55 -26.93 25.05
N PRO A 1066 -27.15 -26.58 23.90
CA PRO A 1066 -26.77 -25.39 23.15
C PRO A 1066 -27.10 -24.11 23.92
N VAL A 1067 -26.31 -23.07 23.67
CA VAL A 1067 -26.58 -21.72 24.15
C VAL A 1067 -27.57 -21.05 23.20
N THR A 1068 -28.72 -20.63 23.73
CA THR A 1068 -29.85 -20.11 22.94
C THR A 1068 -29.94 -18.60 22.93
N CYS A 1069 -29.38 -17.92 23.94
CA CYS A 1069 -29.33 -16.46 24.01
C CYS A 1069 -28.17 -16.00 24.90
N ILE A 1070 -27.66 -14.80 24.63
CA ILE A 1070 -26.51 -14.22 25.32
C ILE A 1070 -26.70 -12.70 25.43
N ASP A 1071 -26.31 -12.12 26.56
CA ASP A 1071 -26.23 -10.68 26.75
C ASP A 1071 -25.06 -10.33 27.69
N SER A 1072 -24.56 -9.11 27.58
CA SER A 1072 -23.47 -8.63 28.42
C SER A 1072 -23.68 -7.19 28.88
N THR A 1073 -23.12 -6.89 30.04
CA THR A 1073 -23.13 -5.55 30.67
C THR A 1073 -22.69 -4.43 29.73
N PHE A 1074 -21.71 -4.67 28.86
CA PHE A 1074 -21.18 -3.66 27.92
C PHE A 1074 -21.84 -3.67 26.54
N SER A 1075 -22.87 -4.50 26.32
CA SER A 1075 -23.63 -4.50 25.07
C SER A 1075 -24.52 -3.24 24.96
N SER A 1076 -24.75 -2.52 26.08
CA SER A 1076 -25.44 -1.22 26.08
C SER A 1076 -24.59 -0.12 25.44
N VAL A 1077 -25.15 0.57 24.44
CA VAL A 1077 -24.40 1.53 23.60
C VAL A 1077 -24.04 2.82 24.36
N CYS A 1078 -24.74 3.18 25.44
CA CYS A 1078 -24.34 4.28 26.32
C CYS A 1078 -24.84 4.03 27.74
N GLN A 1079 -23.95 3.78 28.70
CA GLN A 1079 -24.23 4.13 30.11
C GLN A 1079 -23.65 5.51 30.37
N GLU A 1080 -24.36 6.54 29.90
CA GLU A 1080 -24.17 7.88 30.43
C GLU A 1080 -24.57 7.92 31.91
N ASN A 1081 -23.86 8.76 32.66
CA ASN A 1081 -24.03 8.98 34.09
C ASN A 1081 -25.47 9.37 34.45
N PHE A 1082 -26.27 8.43 34.97
CA PHE A 1082 -27.48 8.74 35.75
C PHE A 1082 -27.12 9.34 37.13
N LYS A 1083 -26.31 10.40 37.17
CA LYS A 1083 -25.97 11.09 38.43
C LYS A 1083 -26.91 12.25 38.77
N ASN A 1084 -27.63 12.83 37.81
CA ASN A 1084 -28.34 14.09 38.05
C ASN A 1084 -29.87 14.02 38.15
N TYR A 1085 -30.52 12.85 38.02
CA TYR A 1085 -31.99 12.76 38.02
C TYR A 1085 -32.55 11.59 38.83
N ARG A 1086 -32.17 11.51 40.12
CA ARG A 1086 -32.97 10.80 41.14
C ARG A 1086 -33.13 11.69 42.36
N GLN A 1087 -33.87 12.77 42.18
CA GLN A 1087 -34.55 13.48 43.25
C GLN A 1087 -35.99 13.63 42.73
N MET A 1088 -36.96 13.08 43.48
CA MET A 1088 -38.39 12.93 43.17
C MET A 1088 -38.79 11.50 42.74
N ASP A 1089 -38.97 10.68 43.78
CA ASP A 1089 -40.10 9.77 44.05
C ASP A 1089 -39.58 8.61 44.93
N ASP A 1090 -39.30 8.95 46.19
CA ASP A 1090 -39.14 7.98 47.27
C ASP A 1090 -40.54 7.47 47.65
N ASP A 1091 -41.04 6.41 46.98
CA ASP A 1091 -42.10 5.54 47.53
C ASP A 1091 -42.06 4.07 47.01
N ASP A 1092 -41.03 3.67 46.25
CA ASP A 1092 -40.83 2.28 45.85
C ASP A 1092 -39.98 1.55 46.92
N GLY A 1093 -40.66 0.91 47.87
CA GLY A 1093 -40.12 0.18 49.03
C GLY A 1093 -39.26 -1.07 48.75
N TYR A 1094 -38.24 -0.95 47.88
CA TYR A 1094 -37.12 -1.89 47.83
C TYR A 1094 -35.87 -1.17 48.32
N LEU A 1095 -35.33 -1.63 49.46
CA LEU A 1095 -34.08 -1.18 50.06
C LEU A 1095 -32.94 -1.14 49.03
N VAL A 1096 -32.68 0.04 48.48
CA VAL A 1096 -31.43 0.36 47.77
C VAL A 1096 -30.55 1.12 48.76
N ASP A 1097 -29.57 0.42 49.35
CA ASP A 1097 -28.56 1.03 50.19
C ASP A 1097 -27.86 2.18 49.44
N LYS A 1098 -28.08 3.42 49.89
CA LYS A 1098 -27.60 4.67 49.28
C LYS A 1098 -26.08 4.91 49.43
N GLN A 1099 -25.27 3.93 49.85
CA GLN A 1099 -23.86 4.19 50.22
C GLN A 1099 -22.73 3.53 49.39
N ASN A 1100 -23.01 2.80 48.29
CA ASN A 1100 -21.93 2.19 47.47
C ASN A 1100 -22.14 2.30 45.94
N TYR A 1101 -22.53 3.48 45.44
CA TYR A 1101 -22.58 3.76 43.99
C TYR A 1101 -21.20 4.17 43.42
N HIS A 1102 -20.22 3.29 43.61
CA HIS A 1102 -19.16 3.12 42.63
C HIS A 1102 -19.49 1.87 41.82
N SER A 1103 -20.24 2.06 40.73
CA SER A 1103 -20.37 1.06 39.67
C SER A 1103 -18.98 0.77 39.08
N THR A 1104 -18.24 -0.09 39.75
CA THR A 1104 -17.04 -0.73 39.23
C THR A 1104 -17.49 -1.72 38.18
N LYS A 1105 -17.73 -1.22 36.96
CA LYS A 1105 -17.87 -1.95 35.68
C LYS A 1105 -17.66 -3.46 35.84
N LEU A 1106 -18.72 -4.18 36.19
CA LEU A 1106 -18.70 -5.63 36.38
C LEU A 1106 -18.67 -6.24 34.98
N GLY A 1107 -17.59 -6.91 34.59
CA GLY A 1107 -17.43 -7.51 33.26
C GLY A 1107 -18.25 -8.79 33.08
N LEU A 1108 -19.55 -8.72 33.37
CA LEU A 1108 -20.44 -9.87 33.44
C LEU A 1108 -21.06 -10.19 32.07
N CYS A 1109 -21.22 -11.47 31.80
CA CYS A 1109 -21.86 -12.05 30.62
C CYS A 1109 -22.87 -13.09 31.09
N ALA A 1110 -24.13 -12.94 30.70
CA ALA A 1110 -25.21 -13.86 31.05
C ALA A 1110 -25.59 -14.70 29.82
N VAL A 1111 -25.84 -15.99 30.03
CA VAL A 1111 -26.05 -16.98 28.97
C VAL A 1111 -27.26 -17.84 29.33
N GLY A 1112 -28.21 -17.95 28.41
CA GLY A 1112 -29.33 -18.89 28.50
C GLY A 1112 -29.08 -20.14 27.67
N CYS A 1113 -29.43 -21.30 28.20
CA CYS A 1113 -29.20 -22.59 27.57
C CYS A 1113 -30.51 -23.32 27.23
N GLY A 1114 -30.43 -24.25 26.28
CA GLY A 1114 -31.57 -25.07 25.84
C GLY A 1114 -32.13 -26.03 26.89
N ASP A 1115 -31.36 -26.33 27.94
CA ASP A 1115 -31.78 -27.12 29.11
C ASP A 1115 -32.60 -26.31 30.14
N GLY A 1116 -32.83 -25.01 29.89
CA GLY A 1116 -33.48 -24.11 30.84
C GLY A 1116 -32.51 -23.48 31.86
N SER A 1117 -31.21 -23.76 31.77
CA SER A 1117 -30.21 -23.17 32.65
C SER A 1117 -29.86 -21.73 32.25
N VAL A 1118 -29.75 -20.86 33.26
CA VAL A 1118 -29.23 -19.49 33.12
C VAL A 1118 -27.88 -19.43 33.82
N ARG A 1119 -26.84 -19.00 33.12
CA ARG A 1119 -25.45 -19.03 33.60
C ARG A 1119 -24.84 -17.64 33.54
N LEU A 1120 -24.11 -17.28 34.59
CA LEU A 1120 -23.42 -16.00 34.70
C LEU A 1120 -21.91 -16.20 34.69
N PHE A 1121 -21.23 -15.45 33.83
CA PHE A 1121 -19.78 -15.44 33.70
C PHE A 1121 -19.19 -14.07 34.04
N ASP A 1122 -18.04 -14.04 34.71
CA ASP A 1122 -17.20 -12.86 34.91
C ASP A 1122 -15.92 -13.01 34.09
N ARG A 1123 -15.74 -12.11 33.11
CA ARG A 1123 -14.58 -12.14 32.21
C ARG A 1123 -13.24 -11.79 32.88
N ARG A 1124 -13.26 -11.26 34.11
CA ARG A 1124 -12.06 -10.85 34.84
C ARG A 1124 -11.37 -12.03 35.53
N CYS A 1125 -12.12 -13.10 35.75
CA CYS A 1125 -11.64 -14.33 36.38
C CYS A 1125 -10.94 -15.24 35.37
N SER A 1126 -10.17 -16.21 35.88
CA SER A 1126 -9.58 -17.27 35.04
C SER A 1126 -10.69 -18.09 34.35
N PRO A 1127 -10.49 -18.66 33.14
CA PRO A 1127 -11.55 -19.40 32.44
C PRO A 1127 -12.19 -20.55 33.24
N SER A 1128 -11.46 -21.13 34.21
CA SER A 1128 -11.97 -22.16 35.13
C SER A 1128 -12.91 -21.60 36.20
N GLU A 1129 -12.67 -20.37 36.66
CA GLU A 1129 -13.42 -19.69 37.73
C GLU A 1129 -14.40 -18.65 37.18
N ALA A 1130 -14.37 -18.40 35.86
CA ALA A 1130 -15.17 -17.39 35.20
C ALA A 1130 -16.67 -17.62 35.39
N ARG A 1131 -17.11 -18.86 35.55
CA ARG A 1131 -18.52 -19.18 35.82
C ARG A 1131 -18.84 -18.88 37.28
N VAL A 1132 -19.54 -17.77 37.50
CA VAL A 1132 -19.88 -17.25 38.83
C VAL A 1132 -21.12 -17.94 39.38
N ARG A 1133 -22.17 -18.10 38.56
CA ARG A 1133 -23.47 -18.65 39.00
C ARG A 1133 -24.18 -19.45 37.91
N VAL A 1134 -25.03 -20.38 38.35
CA VAL A 1134 -25.91 -21.19 37.51
C VAL A 1134 -27.27 -21.27 38.20
N TRP A 1135 -28.33 -20.86 37.51
CA TRP A 1135 -29.73 -21.01 37.92
C TRP A 1135 -30.39 -22.09 37.05
N MET A 1136 -31.01 -23.08 37.69
CA MET A 1136 -31.69 -24.22 37.04
C MET A 1136 -33.17 -24.18 37.36
N GLU A 1137 -33.84 -23.11 36.95
CA GLU A 1137 -35.17 -22.75 37.45
C GLU A 1137 -36.26 -22.81 36.37
N HIS A 1138 -35.91 -22.81 35.09
CA HIS A 1138 -36.87 -22.94 33.98
C HIS A 1138 -37.06 -24.41 33.59
N MET A 1139 -38.29 -24.75 33.16
CA MET A 1139 -38.65 -26.10 32.72
C MET A 1139 -38.48 -26.31 31.21
N GLY A 1140 -38.29 -25.24 30.44
CA GLY A 1140 -38.09 -25.27 28.99
C GLY A 1140 -36.88 -24.42 28.56
N SER A 1141 -36.55 -24.51 27.26
CA SER A 1141 -35.46 -23.75 26.65
C SER A 1141 -35.59 -22.24 26.88
N VAL A 1142 -34.50 -21.59 27.29
CA VAL A 1142 -34.48 -20.14 27.49
C VAL A 1142 -34.51 -19.45 26.13
N LEU A 1143 -35.49 -18.57 25.89
CA LEU A 1143 -35.68 -17.87 24.60
C LEU A 1143 -34.93 -16.55 24.54
N THR A 1144 -34.89 -15.81 25.65
CA THR A 1144 -34.22 -14.52 25.72
C THR A 1144 -33.62 -14.31 27.09
N ILE A 1145 -32.53 -13.55 27.13
CA ILE A 1145 -31.88 -13.10 28.34
C ILE A 1145 -31.49 -11.63 28.15
N GLN A 1146 -31.75 -10.80 29.15
CA GLN A 1146 -31.27 -9.43 29.16
C GLN A 1146 -30.67 -9.10 30.53
N LEU A 1147 -29.46 -8.58 30.51
CA LEU A 1147 -28.71 -8.17 31.69
C LEU A 1147 -28.79 -6.65 31.84
N ARG A 1148 -29.45 -6.20 32.91
CA ARG A 1148 -29.67 -4.80 33.25
C ARG A 1148 -29.06 -4.51 34.63
N ASP A 1149 -27.89 -3.88 34.64
CA ASP A 1149 -27.09 -3.61 35.84
C ASP A 1149 -26.83 -4.88 36.67
N ASN A 1150 -27.62 -5.12 37.72
CA ASN A 1150 -27.53 -6.30 38.58
C ASN A 1150 -28.71 -7.26 38.41
N LEU A 1151 -29.65 -6.97 37.50
CA LEU A 1151 -30.84 -7.78 37.25
C LEU A 1151 -30.69 -8.53 35.93
N ILE A 1152 -31.08 -9.80 35.92
CA ILE A 1152 -31.16 -10.65 34.72
C ILE A 1152 -32.63 -10.99 34.52
N VAL A 1153 -33.18 -10.65 33.36
CA VAL A 1153 -34.53 -11.05 32.96
C VAL A 1153 -34.40 -12.17 31.94
N SER A 1154 -35.04 -13.32 32.19
CA SER A 1154 -35.07 -14.44 31.26
C SER A 1154 -36.48 -14.95 31.05
N GLY A 1155 -36.75 -15.45 29.85
CA GLY A 1155 -38.02 -16.10 29.52
C GLY A 1155 -37.80 -17.47 28.87
N SER A 1156 -38.69 -18.41 29.16
CA SER A 1156 -38.60 -19.79 28.66
C SER A 1156 -39.76 -20.15 27.73
N THR A 1157 -39.57 -21.13 26.85
CA THR A 1157 -40.65 -21.69 26.01
C THR A 1157 -41.87 -22.15 26.80
N GLY A 1158 -41.69 -22.50 28.09
CA GLY A 1158 -42.76 -22.83 29.03
C GLY A 1158 -43.72 -21.68 29.37
N GLY A 1159 -43.42 -20.45 28.94
CA GLY A 1159 -44.26 -19.27 29.18
C GLY A 1159 -44.03 -18.59 30.53
N ASP A 1160 -43.00 -19.01 31.27
CA ASP A 1160 -42.55 -18.37 32.50
C ASP A 1160 -41.40 -17.37 32.24
N VAL A 1161 -41.51 -16.22 32.90
CA VAL A 1161 -40.49 -15.15 32.92
C VAL A 1161 -39.95 -15.03 34.33
N LYS A 1162 -38.63 -15.08 34.46
CA LYS A 1162 -37.93 -15.00 35.74
C LYS A 1162 -36.97 -13.82 35.76
N ILE A 1163 -36.91 -13.14 36.91
CA ILE A 1163 -36.00 -12.03 37.16
C ILE A 1163 -35.06 -12.44 38.28
N TYR A 1164 -33.77 -12.52 37.98
CA TYR A 1164 -32.71 -12.83 38.95
C TYR A 1164 -31.98 -11.56 39.35
N ASP A 1165 -31.61 -11.46 40.61
CA ASP A 1165 -30.58 -10.53 41.06
C ASP A 1165 -29.25 -11.31 41.08
N VAL A 1166 -28.23 -10.77 40.41
CA VAL A 1166 -26.88 -11.35 40.34
C VAL A 1166 -26.30 -11.65 41.73
N ARG A 1167 -26.79 -10.97 42.78
CA ARG A 1167 -26.35 -11.14 44.17
C ARG A 1167 -27.09 -12.27 44.89
N LYS A 1168 -28.26 -12.69 44.43
CA LYS A 1168 -29.12 -13.72 45.06
C LYS A 1168 -29.08 -15.08 44.35
N ASN A 1169 -29.29 -16.16 45.10
CA ASN A 1169 -29.22 -17.52 44.57
C ASN A 1169 -30.50 -17.96 43.87
N ASP A 1170 -31.65 -17.40 44.25
CA ASP A 1170 -32.96 -17.71 43.68
C ASP A 1170 -33.51 -16.50 42.89
N SER A 1171 -34.47 -16.75 42.00
CA SER A 1171 -35.19 -15.69 41.31
C SER A 1171 -35.93 -14.76 42.29
N VAL A 1172 -35.84 -13.45 42.04
CA VAL A 1172 -36.52 -12.41 42.82
C VAL A 1172 -38.00 -12.35 42.46
N HIS A 1173 -38.31 -12.57 41.19
CA HIS A 1173 -39.66 -12.52 40.68
C HIS A 1173 -39.86 -13.59 39.61
N SER A 1174 -41.03 -14.23 39.63
CA SER A 1174 -41.44 -15.24 38.66
C SER A 1174 -42.86 -14.93 38.21
N THR A 1175 -43.06 -14.71 36.91
CA THR A 1175 -44.36 -14.40 36.30
C THR A 1175 -44.70 -15.46 35.26
N GLN A 1176 -45.90 -16.05 35.34
CA GLN A 1176 -46.42 -16.90 34.26
C GLN A 1176 -47.08 -16.00 33.19
N ALA A 1177 -46.31 -15.63 32.16
CA ALA A 1177 -46.74 -14.68 31.14
C ALA A 1177 -47.71 -15.27 30.10
N ILE A 1178 -47.59 -16.56 29.80
CA ILE A 1178 -48.48 -17.28 28.87
C ILE A 1178 -48.89 -18.60 29.51
N GLN A 1179 -50.20 -18.82 29.64
CA GLN A 1179 -50.77 -20.07 30.14
C GLN A 1179 -51.18 -20.95 28.95
N ASN A 1180 -50.84 -22.25 29.02
CA ASN A 1180 -51.27 -23.34 28.11
C ASN A 1180 -50.76 -23.33 26.66
N PHE A 1181 -50.40 -22.19 26.05
CA PHE A 1181 -50.13 -22.10 24.60
C PHE A 1181 -48.66 -21.97 24.19
N GLY A 1182 -47.70 -22.04 25.14
CA GLY A 1182 -46.27 -21.89 24.88
C GLY A 1182 -45.86 -20.47 24.42
N MET A 1183 -44.67 -20.03 24.81
CA MET A 1183 -44.10 -18.75 24.35
C MET A 1183 -43.27 -18.98 23.10
N SER A 1184 -43.52 -18.21 22.03
CA SER A 1184 -42.76 -18.34 20.77
C SER A 1184 -41.51 -17.45 20.76
N CYS A 1185 -41.63 -16.23 21.28
CA CYS A 1185 -40.57 -15.25 21.31
C CYS A 1185 -40.79 -14.27 22.46
N MET A 1186 -39.72 -13.61 22.90
CA MET A 1186 -39.78 -12.59 23.95
C MET A 1186 -38.72 -11.53 23.66
N SER A 1187 -39.05 -10.27 23.98
CA SER A 1187 -38.11 -9.16 23.92
C SER A 1187 -38.26 -8.31 25.18
N VAL A 1188 -37.14 -7.87 25.74
CA VAL A 1188 -37.09 -7.04 26.95
C VAL A 1188 -36.52 -5.68 26.56
N HIS A 1189 -37.16 -4.61 27.02
CA HIS A 1189 -36.68 -3.27 26.74
C HIS A 1189 -35.48 -2.94 27.63
N ARG A 1190 -34.39 -2.45 27.02
CA ARG A 1190 -33.10 -2.29 27.71
C ARG A 1190 -33.10 -1.26 28.83
N ILE A 1191 -33.81 -0.14 28.62
CA ILE A 1191 -33.85 1.00 29.54
C ILE A 1191 -35.20 1.11 30.28
N ALA A 1192 -36.33 1.16 29.58
CA ALA A 1192 -37.65 1.12 30.19
C ALA A 1192 -37.94 -0.21 30.91
N SER A 1193 -38.82 -0.17 31.91
CA SER A 1193 -39.16 -1.32 32.76
C SER A 1193 -40.29 -2.16 32.16
N THR A 1194 -40.15 -2.60 30.90
CA THR A 1194 -41.17 -3.34 30.15
C THR A 1194 -40.58 -4.52 29.37
N TYR A 1195 -41.38 -5.58 29.19
CA TYR A 1195 -41.05 -6.71 28.33
C TYR A 1195 -42.28 -7.17 27.55
N ALA A 1196 -42.07 -7.76 26.37
CA ALA A 1196 -43.11 -8.26 25.48
C ALA A 1196 -42.93 -9.75 25.23
N CYS A 1197 -44.02 -10.50 25.30
CA CYS A 1197 -44.09 -11.95 25.08
C CYS A 1197 -45.03 -12.25 23.92
N GLY A 1198 -44.53 -12.96 22.91
CA GLY A 1198 -45.32 -13.45 21.78
C GLY A 1198 -45.86 -14.86 22.04
N SER A 1199 -47.13 -15.07 21.72
CA SER A 1199 -47.78 -16.38 21.81
C SER A 1199 -47.95 -17.03 20.44
N MET A 1200 -47.94 -18.37 20.41
CA MET A 1200 -48.37 -19.15 19.25
C MET A 1200 -49.84 -18.91 18.88
N ASN A 1201 -50.65 -18.35 19.80
CA ASN A 1201 -52.05 -18.04 19.58
C ASN A 1201 -52.29 -16.59 19.11
N GLN A 1202 -51.37 -16.04 18.30
CA GLN A 1202 -51.53 -14.77 17.53
C GLN A 1202 -51.73 -13.48 18.36
N PHE A 1203 -51.24 -13.45 19.59
CA PHE A 1203 -51.24 -12.23 20.42
C PHE A 1203 -49.87 -11.93 21.02
N ILE A 1204 -49.64 -10.66 21.33
CA ILE A 1204 -48.45 -10.15 22.02
C ILE A 1204 -48.91 -9.54 23.34
N ASN A 1205 -48.40 -10.05 24.47
CA ASN A 1205 -48.64 -9.48 25.79
C ASN A 1205 -47.44 -8.63 26.21
N ILE A 1206 -47.72 -7.40 26.65
CA ILE A 1206 -46.72 -6.46 27.13
C ILE A 1206 -46.89 -6.33 28.64
N TYR A 1207 -45.81 -6.58 29.37
CA TYR A 1207 -45.76 -6.58 30.82
C TYR A 1207 -44.78 -5.53 31.34
N SER A 1208 -45.03 -5.05 32.56
CA SER A 1208 -44.06 -4.33 33.37
C SER A 1208 -43.08 -5.31 34.02
N LEU A 1209 -41.85 -4.89 34.34
CA LEU A 1209 -40.90 -5.69 35.11
C LEU A 1209 -41.44 -6.11 36.51
N LYS A 1210 -42.47 -5.44 37.03
CA LYS A 1210 -43.18 -5.85 38.27
C LYS A 1210 -44.14 -7.05 38.06
N GLY A 1211 -44.31 -7.55 36.83
CA GLY A 1211 -45.20 -8.65 36.47
C GLY A 1211 -46.62 -8.21 36.05
N ASN A 1212 -46.92 -6.91 36.06
CA ASN A 1212 -48.24 -6.38 35.69
C ASN A 1212 -48.45 -6.36 34.16
N LEU A 1213 -49.59 -6.84 33.68
CA LEU A 1213 -49.97 -6.76 32.26
C LEU A 1213 -50.37 -5.31 31.91
N ILE A 1214 -49.67 -4.71 30.94
CA ILE A 1214 -49.92 -3.33 30.46
C ILE A 1214 -50.88 -3.35 29.27
N ASN A 1215 -50.58 -4.16 28.25
CA ASN A 1215 -51.35 -4.22 27.00
C ASN A 1215 -51.32 -5.62 26.37
N THR A 1216 -52.36 -5.95 25.61
CA THR A 1216 -52.42 -7.15 24.76
C THR A 1216 -52.74 -6.73 23.33
N ILE A 1217 -51.79 -6.91 22.41
CA ILE A 1217 -51.96 -6.65 20.98
C ILE A 1217 -52.44 -7.95 20.34
N ARG A 1218 -53.64 -7.94 19.75
CA ARG A 1218 -54.15 -9.06 18.95
C ARG A 1218 -53.99 -8.73 17.48
N ILE A 1219 -53.32 -9.60 16.74
CA ILE A 1219 -53.03 -9.37 15.31
C ILE A 1219 -54.19 -9.94 14.48
N TYR A 1220 -55.36 -9.27 14.54
CA TYR A 1220 -56.49 -9.55 13.65
C TYR A 1220 -56.76 -8.34 12.77
N GLU A 1221 -56.84 -8.52 11.44
CA GLU A 1221 -57.57 -7.59 10.59
C GLU A 1221 -59.09 -7.84 10.75
N GLY A 1222 -59.89 -6.79 10.52
CA GLY A 1222 -61.34 -6.77 10.77
C GLY A 1222 -62.17 -7.83 10.03
N PHE A 1223 -63.49 -7.70 10.14
CA PHE A 1223 -64.56 -8.69 9.91
C PHE A 1223 -64.50 -9.61 8.66
N MET A 1224 -63.60 -9.39 7.68
CA MET A 1224 -63.34 -10.29 6.54
C MET A 1224 -61.85 -10.46 6.14
N GLY A 1225 -60.88 -10.16 7.02
CA GLY A 1225 -59.43 -10.25 6.73
C GLY A 1225 -58.82 -11.65 6.92
N HIS A 1226 -57.82 -11.98 6.10
CA HIS A 1226 -57.03 -13.22 6.17
C HIS A 1226 -56.43 -13.42 7.57
N ARG A 1227 -56.57 -14.63 8.15
CA ARG A 1227 -56.00 -14.97 9.47
C ARG A 1227 -54.47 -14.79 9.46
N ILE A 1228 -53.95 -13.79 10.17
CA ILE A 1228 -52.51 -13.56 10.31
C ILE A 1228 -51.92 -14.61 11.27
N GLY A 1229 -50.91 -15.35 10.84
CA GLY A 1229 -50.27 -16.42 11.58
C GLY A 1229 -49.45 -15.97 12.81
N PRO A 1230 -48.94 -16.92 13.61
CA PRO A 1230 -48.28 -16.64 14.89
C PRO A 1230 -47.07 -15.70 14.77
N VAL A 1231 -46.77 -15.03 15.89
CA VAL A 1231 -45.61 -14.15 16.02
C VAL A 1231 -44.33 -15.00 16.12
N THR A 1232 -43.40 -14.80 15.19
CA THR A 1232 -42.15 -15.56 15.10
C THR A 1232 -41.00 -14.87 15.82
N CYS A 1233 -40.92 -13.54 15.75
CA CYS A 1233 -39.84 -12.77 16.34
C CYS A 1233 -40.33 -11.40 16.85
N LEU A 1234 -39.72 -10.93 17.94
CA LEU A 1234 -39.99 -9.64 18.59
C LEU A 1234 -38.68 -8.94 18.91
N ASN A 1235 -38.62 -7.62 18.70
CA ASN A 1235 -37.46 -6.82 19.06
C ASN A 1235 -37.88 -5.39 19.47
N TYR A 1236 -37.49 -4.95 20.66
CA TYR A 1236 -37.62 -3.57 21.09
C TYR A 1236 -36.54 -2.68 20.46
N HIS A 1237 -36.91 -1.43 20.17
CA HIS A 1237 -35.94 -0.41 19.82
C HIS A 1237 -34.99 -0.16 21.01
N PRO A 1238 -33.68 0.03 20.80
CA PRO A 1238 -32.71 0.18 21.90
C PRO A 1238 -32.94 1.37 22.83
N TYR A 1239 -33.43 2.48 22.27
CA TYR A 1239 -33.78 3.71 23.01
C TYR A 1239 -35.30 3.95 23.06
N LYS A 1240 -35.95 4.38 21.97
CA LYS A 1240 -37.40 4.65 21.92
C LYS A 1240 -38.30 3.48 22.35
N ILE A 1241 -39.52 3.77 22.78
CA ILE A 1241 -40.54 2.75 23.07
C ILE A 1241 -41.24 2.34 21.77
N ALA A 1242 -40.52 1.56 20.97
CA ALA A 1242 -41.05 0.96 19.74
C ALA A 1242 -40.80 -0.56 19.75
N LEU A 1243 -41.82 -1.34 19.39
CA LEU A 1243 -41.79 -2.80 19.36
C LEU A 1243 -42.01 -3.30 17.92
N ALA A 1244 -41.00 -3.93 17.34
CA ALA A 1244 -41.12 -4.62 16.07
C ALA A 1244 -41.60 -6.07 16.28
N ALA A 1245 -42.54 -6.51 15.46
CA ALA A 1245 -43.11 -7.86 15.46
C ALA A 1245 -43.14 -8.46 14.05
N GLY A 1246 -42.60 -9.67 13.93
CA GLY A 1246 -42.65 -10.47 12.70
C GLY A 1246 -43.63 -11.61 12.84
N THR A 1247 -44.42 -11.87 11.80
CA THR A 1247 -45.40 -12.97 11.77
C THR A 1247 -45.03 -14.02 10.73
N SER A 1248 -45.52 -15.24 10.92
CA SER A 1248 -45.30 -16.35 9.97
C SER A 1248 -45.84 -16.08 8.55
N ASP A 1249 -46.70 -15.08 8.40
CA ASP A 1249 -47.39 -14.76 7.14
C ASP A 1249 -46.63 -13.74 6.29
N CYS A 1250 -45.34 -13.59 6.59
CA CYS A 1250 -44.42 -12.66 5.98
C CYS A 1250 -44.79 -11.20 6.24
N CYS A 1251 -45.38 -10.84 7.39
CA CYS A 1251 -45.65 -9.45 7.74
C CYS A 1251 -44.71 -8.96 8.84
N ILE A 1252 -44.33 -7.69 8.76
CA ILE A 1252 -43.58 -6.96 9.80
C ILE A 1252 -44.43 -5.78 10.24
N ASN A 1253 -44.62 -5.65 11.55
CA ASN A 1253 -45.33 -4.54 12.17
C ASN A 1253 -44.42 -3.82 13.17
N VAL A 1254 -44.49 -2.50 13.25
CA VAL A 1254 -43.85 -1.71 14.32
C VAL A 1254 -44.93 -0.96 15.09
N TYR A 1255 -45.01 -1.23 16.39
CA TYR A 1255 -45.92 -0.58 17.33
C TYR A 1255 -45.18 0.43 18.19
N THR A 1256 -45.82 1.56 18.48
CA THR A 1256 -45.27 2.66 19.29
C THR A 1256 -46.26 3.08 20.36
N LEU A 1257 -45.83 3.94 21.29
CA LEU A 1257 -46.72 4.57 22.26
C LEU A 1257 -47.80 5.41 21.55
N GLU A 1258 -49.01 5.41 22.10
CA GLU A 1258 -50.07 6.30 21.65
C GLU A 1258 -49.62 7.77 21.81
N GLY A 1259 -49.65 8.54 20.71
CA GLY A 1259 -49.24 9.95 20.72
C GLY A 1259 -50.17 10.80 21.59
N LYS A 1260 -49.64 11.91 22.17
CA LYS A 1260 -50.49 12.94 22.79
C LYS A 1260 -51.52 13.41 21.74
N ARG A 1261 -52.80 13.11 21.95
CA ARG A 1261 -53.89 13.79 21.25
C ARG A 1261 -54.00 15.23 21.74
#